data_AF-A0A357LJG2-F1
#
_entry.id   AF-A0A357LJG2-F1
#
_cell.length_a   1.000
_cell.length_b   1.000
_cell.length_c   1.000
_cell.angle_alpha   90.00
_cell.angle_beta   90.00
_cell.angle_gamma   90.00
#
_symmetry.space_group_name_H-M   'P 1'
#
loop_
_entity.id
_entity.type
_entity.pdbx_description
1 polymer ?
#
loop_
_entity_poly.entity_id
_entity_poly.type
_entity_poly.pdbx_seq_one_letter_code
_entity_poly.pdbx_strand_id
1 'polypeptide(L)'
;MMAQYLDIKAQYPDALLFYRMGDFYELFFDDAVAASVALDIALTKRGKHEGIDIPMCGVPVHAAEGYLLTLIRKGFRVAVGEQLEKPAEAKKRGAKSVVKRDVVRLVTPGTLTEESLLEARRHNYLAAFSEIRDSAALAWVDISTGAFHVMALPPVRFAPELARLAPSEVLISEAQDTQWDETIKEAGAAVTPMARGAFDSTAGEKRLLTLFNVQTLDAFGDFNRAEVSAMGAVIQYLEITQKGKLPLLRSPVSEAIASVMQIDAATRRNLELTQTLSGERGGTLLACLNDTVTAGGGRLMERRLSAPSLDLTEITDRHDAIAFGVEHSQIANELRVRLRRVPDLDRALSRLALDRGGPRDLAAIRTGLAQAMDLAKGCSSTILPAALQTAVADLQGHKTLVDLLESALAEEPPLHLRDGNFVAQGYDPDLDETRNLRNEGRSVIASLQQDYSVQTAIQSLKIKHNNVLGYFIETTATHAEKMLSPPLSDRFIHRQTTANQVRFTTVELSELETRILNAANHAQDIEQRHYEHLRAAVLALAAQIGLAAQAFAIFDVSLALADLASRENWCRPKVDNSYAFAITGGRHPVVEKALKTQSGAPFIANDTALGDNKIWLLTGPNMAGKSTFLRQNALITLLAQMGSFVPASSAHIGLVSQLFSRVGASDDLARGRSTFMVEMVETAAILNQADQ
;
A
#
# COMPACT_ATOMS: atom_id res chain seq x y z
N MET A 1 21.43 29.03 2.17
CA MET A 1 20.18 28.27 2.39
C MET A 1 19.33 28.30 1.12
N MET A 2 18.83 29.45 0.68
CA MET A 2 18.08 29.55 -0.59
C MET A 2 18.84 29.04 -1.82
N ALA A 3 20.16 29.30 -1.93
CA ALA A 3 20.98 28.72 -3.00
C ALA A 3 20.90 27.18 -3.04
N GLN A 4 21.10 26.52 -1.89
CA GLN A 4 20.95 25.06 -1.77
C GLN A 4 19.53 24.58 -2.07
N TYR A 5 18.49 25.33 -1.69
CA TYR A 5 17.11 25.00 -2.05
C TYR A 5 16.92 25.04 -3.58
N LEU A 6 17.38 26.10 -4.25
CA LEU A 6 17.28 26.26 -5.70
C LEU A 6 18.09 25.17 -6.43
N ASP A 7 19.28 24.84 -5.96
CA ASP A 7 20.12 23.77 -6.53
C ASP A 7 19.44 22.40 -6.46
N ILE A 8 18.73 22.13 -5.35
CA ILE A 8 17.97 20.88 -5.19
C ILE A 8 16.71 20.94 -6.06
N LYS A 9 15.95 22.04 -6.04
CA LYS A 9 14.72 22.19 -6.82
C LYS A 9 14.98 22.11 -8.33
N ALA A 10 16.12 22.59 -8.81
CA ALA A 10 16.52 22.48 -10.22
C ALA A 10 16.63 21.04 -10.71
N GLN A 11 16.84 20.07 -9.81
CA GLN A 11 16.86 18.64 -10.14
C GLN A 11 15.46 18.01 -10.18
N TYR A 12 14.43 18.70 -9.65
CA TYR A 12 13.04 18.25 -9.62
C TYR A 12 12.09 19.39 -10.01
N PRO A 13 12.18 19.91 -11.25
CA PRO A 13 11.35 21.03 -11.69
C PRO A 13 9.85 20.72 -11.54
N ASP A 14 9.45 19.50 -11.88
CA ASP A 14 8.04 19.07 -11.95
C ASP A 14 7.49 18.48 -10.65
N ALA A 15 8.25 18.50 -9.56
CA ALA A 15 7.81 17.99 -8.26
C ALA A 15 7.87 19.07 -7.17
N LEU A 16 6.90 19.08 -6.28
CA LEU A 16 6.93 19.92 -5.08
C LEU A 16 8.09 19.49 -4.19
N LEU A 17 8.90 20.43 -3.69
CA LEU A 17 10.01 20.13 -2.80
C LEU A 17 9.64 20.35 -1.33
N PHE A 18 9.40 19.26 -0.60
CA PHE A 18 9.31 19.27 0.86
C PHE A 18 10.71 19.44 1.44
N TYR A 19 11.09 20.67 1.78
CA TYR A 19 12.44 20.99 2.25
C TYR A 19 12.51 21.02 3.78
N ARG A 20 13.21 20.06 4.41
CA ARG A 20 13.23 19.94 5.88
C ARG A 20 13.96 21.09 6.58
N MET A 21 13.18 21.86 7.34
CA MET A 21 13.61 23.01 8.15
C MET A 21 13.22 22.78 9.61
N GLY A 22 14.10 22.12 10.37
CA GLY A 22 13.81 21.74 11.75
C GLY A 22 12.68 20.69 11.80
N ASP A 23 11.59 21.05 12.47
CA ASP A 23 10.40 20.20 12.66
C ASP A 23 9.31 20.43 11.60
N PHE A 24 9.63 21.17 10.53
CA PHE A 24 8.72 21.46 9.41
C PHE A 24 9.32 21.03 8.07
N TYR A 25 8.47 20.63 7.13
CA TYR A 25 8.77 20.71 5.71
C TYR A 25 8.25 22.04 5.19
N GLU A 26 9.14 22.86 4.65
CA GLU A 26 8.80 24.14 4.04
C GLU A 26 8.89 24.03 2.52
N LEU A 27 7.99 24.72 1.82
CA LEU A 27 8.00 24.91 0.37
C LEU A 27 8.14 26.41 0.08
N PHE A 28 8.76 26.76 -1.04
CA PHE A 28 9.02 28.14 -1.42
C PHE A 28 8.58 28.44 -2.86
N PHE A 29 8.43 29.73 -3.19
CA PHE A 29 8.10 30.19 -4.55
C PHE A 29 6.80 29.55 -5.07
N ASP A 30 6.78 29.07 -6.31
CA ASP A 30 5.60 28.50 -6.95
C ASP A 30 5.14 27.20 -6.27
N ASP A 31 6.07 26.42 -5.71
CA ASP A 31 5.72 25.23 -4.92
C ASP A 31 4.87 25.62 -3.70
N ALA A 32 5.18 26.75 -3.05
CA ALA A 32 4.42 27.23 -1.90
C ALA A 32 3.00 27.66 -2.30
N VAL A 33 2.87 28.34 -3.44
CA VAL A 33 1.56 28.78 -3.96
C VAL A 33 0.69 27.58 -4.32
N ALA A 34 1.25 26.62 -5.07
CA ALA A 34 0.55 25.41 -5.47
C ALA A 34 0.16 24.55 -4.24
N ALA A 35 1.08 24.34 -3.30
CA ALA A 35 0.82 23.55 -2.10
C ALA A 35 -0.19 24.23 -1.17
N SER A 36 -0.15 25.56 -1.02
CA SER A 36 -1.12 26.30 -0.21
C SER A 36 -2.56 26.09 -0.70
N VAL A 37 -2.79 26.19 -2.01
CA VAL A 37 -4.12 25.95 -2.61
C VAL A 37 -4.49 24.47 -2.54
N ALA A 38 -3.54 23.57 -2.78
CA ALA A 38 -3.80 22.14 -2.76
C ALA A 38 -4.10 21.60 -1.35
N LEU A 39 -3.47 22.15 -0.31
CA LEU A 39 -3.59 21.68 1.07
C LEU A 39 -4.51 22.53 1.93
N ASP A 40 -4.99 23.68 1.42
CA ASP A 40 -5.73 24.68 2.18
C ASP A 40 -4.98 25.15 3.44
N ILE A 41 -3.69 25.48 3.26
CA ILE A 41 -2.81 25.97 4.32
C ILE A 41 -2.37 27.42 4.05
N ALA A 42 -2.03 28.14 5.11
CA ALA A 42 -1.66 29.56 5.01
C ALA A 42 -0.40 29.77 4.15
N LEU A 43 -0.52 30.63 3.13
CA LEU A 43 0.61 31.18 2.37
C LEU A 43 1.18 32.38 3.10
N THR A 44 2.46 32.32 3.43
CA THR A 44 3.23 33.34 4.14
C THR A 44 4.47 33.71 3.30
N LYS A 45 5.41 34.46 3.88
CA LYS A 45 6.63 34.92 3.22
C LYS A 45 7.85 34.80 4.11
N ARG A 46 9.01 34.48 3.53
CA ARG A 46 10.27 34.32 4.27
C ARG A 46 11.46 34.94 3.52
N GLY A 47 11.87 36.14 3.95
CA GLY A 47 13.02 36.83 3.36
C GLY A 47 12.74 37.34 1.95
N LYS A 48 13.81 37.70 1.23
CA LYS A 48 13.75 38.26 -0.12
C LYS A 48 14.72 37.58 -1.07
N HIS A 49 14.32 37.39 -2.32
CA HIS A 49 15.17 36.99 -3.44
C HIS A 49 15.06 38.07 -4.52
N GLU A 50 16.19 38.64 -4.93
CA GLU A 50 16.23 39.76 -5.90
C GLU A 50 15.32 40.95 -5.54
N GLY A 51 15.15 41.21 -4.25
CA GLY A 51 14.30 42.30 -3.74
C GLY A 51 12.82 41.95 -3.57
N ILE A 52 12.37 40.80 -4.07
CA ILE A 52 10.99 40.30 -4.01
C ILE A 52 10.82 39.37 -2.80
N ASP A 53 9.70 39.50 -2.08
CA ASP A 53 9.38 38.61 -0.95
C ASP A 53 9.20 37.17 -1.45
N ILE A 54 9.83 36.19 -0.78
CA ILE A 54 9.75 34.78 -1.16
C ILE A 54 8.47 34.17 -0.57
N PRO A 55 7.50 33.69 -1.38
CA PRO A 55 6.33 32.96 -0.89
C PRO A 55 6.77 31.68 -0.17
N MET A 56 6.10 31.34 0.92
CA MET A 56 6.41 30.17 1.73
C MET A 56 5.16 29.58 2.36
N CYS A 57 5.06 28.25 2.40
CA CYS A 57 4.14 27.54 3.27
C CYS A 57 4.85 26.32 3.86
N GLY A 58 4.30 25.72 4.91
CA GLY A 58 4.93 24.55 5.51
C GLY A 58 3.99 23.70 6.33
N VAL A 59 4.38 22.45 6.49
CA VAL A 59 3.65 21.44 7.26
C VAL A 59 4.56 20.82 8.33
N PRO A 60 4.05 20.49 9.52
CA PRO A 60 4.86 19.84 10.55
C PRO A 60 5.30 18.44 10.10
N VAL A 61 6.56 18.06 10.34
CA VAL A 61 7.14 16.77 9.92
C VAL A 61 6.33 15.58 10.47
N HIS A 62 5.88 15.66 11.72
CA HIS A 62 5.10 14.60 12.35
C HIS A 62 3.69 14.41 11.75
N ALA A 63 3.20 15.37 10.97
CA ALA A 63 1.91 15.31 10.30
C ALA A 63 2.05 15.22 8.75
N ALA A 64 3.27 15.15 8.23
CA ALA A 64 3.56 15.30 6.81
C ALA A 64 2.92 14.22 5.94
N GLU A 65 2.77 12.99 6.44
CA GLU A 65 2.14 11.88 5.70
C GLU A 65 0.73 12.21 5.22
N GLY A 66 -0.10 12.84 6.07
CA GLY A 66 -1.46 13.21 5.68
C GLY A 66 -1.49 14.27 4.57
N TYR A 67 -0.56 15.22 4.60
CA TYR A 67 -0.42 16.23 3.55
C TYR A 67 0.14 15.64 2.25
N LEU A 68 1.09 14.70 2.35
CA LEU A 68 1.59 13.95 1.19
C LEU A 68 0.44 13.23 0.47
N LEU A 69 -0.45 12.57 1.21
CA LEU A 69 -1.61 11.88 0.62
C LEU A 69 -2.49 12.83 -0.19
N THR A 70 -2.82 13.99 0.37
CA THR A 70 -3.66 14.98 -0.30
C THR A 70 -3.00 15.51 -1.56
N LEU A 71 -1.69 15.81 -1.53
CA LEU A 71 -0.94 16.26 -2.69
C LEU A 71 -0.93 15.20 -3.80
N ILE A 72 -0.65 13.94 -3.46
CA ILE A 72 -0.59 12.84 -4.42
C ILE A 72 -1.96 12.60 -5.07
N ARG A 73 -3.04 12.63 -4.28
CA ARG A 73 -4.42 12.51 -4.80
C ARG A 73 -4.83 13.68 -5.72
N LYS A 74 -4.24 14.85 -5.54
CA LYS A 74 -4.42 16.02 -6.42
C LYS A 74 -3.47 16.01 -7.63
N GLY A 75 -2.70 14.94 -7.83
CA GLY A 75 -1.83 14.75 -8.99
C GLY A 75 -0.43 15.35 -8.84
N PHE A 76 -0.04 15.83 -7.65
CA PHE A 76 1.31 16.34 -7.43
C PHE A 76 2.30 15.20 -7.17
N ARG A 77 3.53 15.35 -7.65
CA ARG A 77 4.70 14.58 -7.16
C ARG A 77 5.41 15.38 -6.08
N VAL A 78 5.97 14.70 -5.08
CA VAL A 78 6.63 15.39 -3.95
C VAL A 78 8.03 14.84 -3.70
N ALA A 79 9.04 15.66 -3.89
CA ALA A 79 10.42 15.37 -3.51
C ALA A 79 10.62 15.67 -2.01
N VAL A 80 11.03 14.67 -1.23
CA VAL A 80 11.25 14.79 0.21
C VAL A 80 12.73 15.07 0.47
N GLY A 81 13.04 16.33 0.79
CA GLY A 81 14.37 16.82 1.12
C GLY A 81 14.67 16.71 2.61
N GLU A 82 15.66 15.89 2.96
CA GLU A 82 16.05 15.62 4.35
C GLU A 82 17.40 16.25 4.71
N GLN A 83 17.67 16.34 6.01
CA GLN A 83 18.98 16.74 6.53
C GLN A 83 19.92 15.52 6.52
N LEU A 84 21.02 15.61 5.78
CA LEU A 84 22.00 14.52 5.63
C LEU A 84 23.05 14.49 6.75
N GLU A 85 23.13 15.55 7.55
CA GLU A 85 24.07 15.66 8.67
C GLU A 85 23.37 16.33 9.86
N LYS A 86 23.88 16.09 11.07
CA LYS A 86 23.34 16.75 12.26
C LYS A 86 23.76 18.23 12.28
N PRO A 87 22.95 19.14 12.88
CA PRO A 87 23.34 20.54 13.04
C PRO A 87 24.69 20.74 13.76
N ALA A 88 25.05 19.83 14.66
CA ALA A 88 26.34 19.84 15.35
C ALA A 88 27.51 19.53 14.40
N GLU A 89 27.32 18.64 13.43
CA GLU A 89 28.34 18.28 12.43
C GLU A 89 28.54 19.41 11.42
N ALA A 90 27.45 20.06 10.99
CA ALA A 90 27.54 21.28 10.20
C ALA A 90 28.33 22.36 10.96
N LYS A 91 28.02 22.62 12.24
CA LYS A 91 28.78 23.58 13.06
C LYS A 91 30.28 23.27 13.12
N LYS A 92 30.70 22.01 13.08
CA LYS A 92 32.12 21.61 12.99
C LYS A 92 32.78 22.02 11.67
N ARG A 93 32.04 22.08 10.55
CA ARG A 93 32.52 22.58 9.24
C ARG A 93 32.64 24.11 9.17
N GLY A 94 32.05 24.82 10.13
CA GLY A 94 32.16 26.26 10.31
C GLY A 94 30.85 26.89 10.79
N ALA A 95 30.94 27.97 11.57
CA ALA A 95 29.80 28.60 12.22
C ALA A 95 28.71 29.16 11.27
N LYS A 96 29.06 29.40 9.99
CA LYS A 96 28.13 29.85 8.93
C LYS A 96 27.73 28.76 7.94
N SER A 97 28.20 27.52 8.13
CA SER A 97 27.92 26.45 7.20
C SER A 97 26.46 25.99 7.33
N VAL A 98 25.83 25.74 6.18
CA VAL A 98 24.44 25.27 6.12
C VAL A 98 24.44 23.75 6.19
N VAL A 99 23.56 23.19 7.02
CA VAL A 99 23.31 21.73 7.08
C VAL A 99 23.06 21.20 5.68
N LYS A 100 23.84 20.18 5.27
CA LYS A 100 23.71 19.53 3.97
C LYS A 100 22.33 18.87 3.89
N ARG A 101 21.64 19.12 2.78
CA ARG A 101 20.34 18.53 2.48
C ARG A 101 20.36 17.95 1.09
N ASP A 102 19.57 16.93 0.90
CA ASP A 102 19.31 16.34 -0.40
C ASP A 102 17.97 15.61 -0.37
N VAL A 103 17.43 15.33 -1.55
CA VAL A 103 16.21 14.54 -1.70
C VAL A 103 16.53 13.08 -1.44
N VAL A 104 15.91 12.51 -0.40
CA VAL A 104 16.06 11.08 -0.07
C VAL A 104 15.00 10.22 -0.75
N ARG A 105 13.97 10.84 -1.32
CA ARG A 105 12.87 10.15 -1.98
C ARG A 105 12.05 11.10 -2.85
N LEU A 106 11.58 10.60 -3.99
CA LEU A 106 10.49 11.21 -4.76
C LEU A 106 9.23 10.36 -4.56
N VAL A 107 8.18 10.97 -4.02
CA VAL A 107 6.88 10.35 -3.78
C VAL A 107 5.98 10.63 -4.98
N THR A 108 5.48 9.57 -5.61
CA THR A 108 4.62 9.62 -6.78
C THR A 108 3.42 8.68 -6.59
N PRO A 109 2.33 8.85 -7.37
CA PRO A 109 1.14 8.01 -7.23
C PRO A 109 1.42 6.49 -7.34
N GLY A 110 2.35 6.08 -8.21
CA GLY A 110 2.69 4.66 -8.41
C GLY A 110 3.71 4.09 -7.42
N THR A 111 4.39 4.91 -6.61
CA THR A 111 5.51 4.47 -5.75
C THR A 111 5.25 4.65 -4.25
N LEU A 112 3.99 4.53 -3.84
CA LEU A 112 3.55 4.63 -2.44
C LEU A 112 3.81 3.31 -1.70
N THR A 113 4.28 3.39 -0.44
CA THR A 113 4.64 2.20 0.37
C THR A 113 4.06 2.23 1.79
N GLU A 114 3.71 3.42 2.26
CA GLU A 114 3.19 3.67 3.59
C GLU A 114 1.73 3.24 3.68
N GLU A 115 1.38 2.62 4.81
CA GLU A 115 0.04 2.10 5.04
C GLU A 115 -1.02 3.20 5.05
N SER A 116 -0.67 4.39 5.57
CA SER A 116 -1.54 5.57 5.60
C SER A 116 -1.88 6.11 4.21
N LEU A 117 -1.05 5.83 3.20
CA LEU A 117 -1.19 6.34 1.83
C LEU A 117 -1.85 5.32 0.89
N LEU A 118 -1.96 4.08 1.32
CA LEU A 118 -2.44 2.97 0.51
C LEU A 118 -3.77 2.45 1.02
N GLU A 119 -4.63 2.05 0.09
CA GLU A 119 -5.81 1.28 0.46
C GLU A 119 -5.42 -0.18 0.71
N ALA A 120 -5.78 -0.75 1.86
CA ALA A 120 -5.37 -2.09 2.28
C ALA A 120 -5.73 -3.18 1.26
N ARG A 121 -6.97 -3.16 0.75
CA ARG A 121 -7.55 -4.24 -0.06
C ARG A 121 -7.36 -4.07 -1.57
N ARG A 122 -6.59 -3.08 -2.02
CA ARG A 122 -6.37 -2.76 -3.44
C ARG A 122 -4.88 -2.66 -3.73
N HIS A 123 -4.49 -3.08 -4.94
CA HIS A 123 -3.15 -2.87 -5.46
C HIS A 123 -2.91 -1.42 -5.89
N ASN A 124 -1.70 -0.91 -5.67
CA ASN A 124 -1.29 0.40 -6.15
C ASN A 124 -0.22 0.23 -7.23
N TYR A 125 -0.67 -0.01 -8.47
CA TYR A 125 0.24 -0.34 -9.55
C TYR A 125 0.92 0.89 -10.16
N LEU A 126 2.22 0.76 -10.37
CA LEU A 126 3.00 1.51 -11.35
C LEU A 126 3.12 0.64 -12.61
N ALA A 127 2.76 1.18 -13.77
CA ALA A 127 2.90 0.48 -15.05
C ALA A 127 3.90 1.19 -15.98
N ALA A 128 4.46 0.47 -16.94
CA ALA A 128 5.26 1.02 -18.03
C ALA A 128 4.85 0.38 -19.35
N PHE A 129 4.58 1.23 -20.34
CA PHE A 129 4.27 0.77 -21.69
C PHE A 129 5.45 1.04 -22.62
N SER A 130 5.85 0.01 -23.37
CA SER A 130 6.96 0.10 -24.31
C SER A 130 6.55 -0.42 -25.68
N GLU A 131 6.94 0.29 -26.73
CA GLU A 131 6.86 -0.17 -28.11
C GLU A 131 8.27 -0.20 -28.72
N ILE A 132 8.67 -1.36 -29.20
CA ILE A 132 9.93 -1.56 -29.93
C ILE A 132 9.61 -2.19 -31.28
N ARG A 133 9.73 -1.38 -32.34
CA ARG A 133 9.40 -1.77 -33.72
C ARG A 133 7.95 -2.26 -33.80
N ASP A 134 7.74 -3.53 -34.13
CA ASP A 134 6.42 -4.15 -34.31
C ASP A 134 5.94 -4.89 -33.05
N SER A 135 6.65 -4.76 -31.92
CA SER A 135 6.31 -5.40 -30.66
C SER A 135 6.06 -4.37 -29.57
N ALA A 136 5.06 -4.61 -28.75
CA ALA A 136 4.73 -3.75 -27.62
C ALA A 136 4.45 -4.58 -26.38
N ALA A 137 4.68 -3.99 -25.21
CA ALA A 137 4.51 -4.67 -23.93
C ALA A 137 4.11 -3.71 -22.82
N LEU A 138 3.40 -4.25 -21.84
CA LEU A 138 3.04 -3.58 -20.60
C LEU A 138 3.68 -4.35 -19.44
N ALA A 139 4.49 -3.66 -18.63
CA ALA A 139 4.98 -4.17 -17.35
C ALA A 139 4.32 -3.40 -16.22
N TRP A 140 4.02 -4.05 -15.11
CA TRP A 140 3.48 -3.37 -13.93
C TRP A 140 3.95 -3.99 -12.63
N VAL A 141 4.08 -3.15 -11.61
CA VAL A 141 4.58 -3.50 -10.30
C VAL A 141 3.73 -2.88 -9.20
N ASP A 142 3.52 -3.59 -8.11
CA ASP A 142 3.07 -3.00 -6.84
C ASP A 142 4.25 -3.03 -5.86
N ILE A 143 4.89 -1.87 -5.71
CA ILE A 143 6.05 -1.67 -4.82
C ILE A 143 5.76 -2.09 -3.37
N SER A 144 4.50 -1.99 -2.92
CA SER A 144 4.11 -2.30 -1.55
C SER A 144 3.95 -3.80 -1.30
N THR A 145 3.85 -4.62 -2.35
CA THR A 145 3.71 -6.08 -2.21
C THR A 145 4.82 -6.88 -2.88
N GLY A 146 5.62 -6.23 -3.72
CA GLY A 146 6.63 -6.85 -4.55
C GLY A 146 6.07 -7.57 -5.78
N ALA A 147 4.75 -7.56 -6.02
CA ALA A 147 4.16 -8.16 -7.21
C ALA A 147 4.71 -7.49 -8.47
N PHE A 148 5.20 -8.28 -9.43
CA PHE A 148 5.79 -7.78 -10.67
C PHE A 148 5.38 -8.66 -11.84
N HIS A 149 4.83 -8.03 -12.88
CA HIS A 149 4.19 -8.71 -13.98
C HIS A 149 4.56 -8.03 -15.31
N VAL A 150 4.49 -8.80 -16.38
CA VAL A 150 4.71 -8.31 -17.74
C VAL A 150 3.82 -9.05 -18.73
N MET A 151 3.41 -8.36 -19.79
CA MET A 151 2.58 -8.89 -20.86
C MET A 151 2.97 -8.28 -22.19
N ALA A 152 3.27 -9.12 -23.19
CA ALA A 152 3.26 -8.70 -24.59
C ALA A 152 1.87 -8.18 -24.96
N LEU A 153 1.78 -6.92 -25.37
CA LEU A 153 0.53 -6.19 -25.49
C LEU A 153 0.48 -5.34 -26.77
N PRO A 154 -0.31 -5.72 -27.78
CA PRO A 154 -0.52 -4.89 -28.95
C PRO A 154 -1.14 -3.53 -28.58
N PRO A 155 -0.78 -2.42 -29.27
CA PRO A 155 -1.27 -1.08 -28.94
C PRO A 155 -2.79 -0.95 -28.83
N VAL A 156 -3.55 -1.67 -29.65
CA VAL A 156 -5.03 -1.67 -29.62
C VAL A 156 -5.60 -2.20 -28.30
N ARG A 157 -4.85 -3.03 -27.57
CA ARG A 157 -5.25 -3.61 -26.28
C ARG A 157 -4.81 -2.77 -25.09
N PHE A 158 -4.08 -1.68 -25.31
CA PHE A 158 -3.55 -0.85 -24.21
C PHE A 158 -4.66 -0.27 -23.32
N ALA A 159 -5.67 0.38 -23.91
CA ALA A 159 -6.77 0.97 -23.14
C ALA A 159 -7.60 -0.07 -22.33
N PRO A 160 -8.01 -1.23 -22.91
CA PRO A 160 -8.63 -2.31 -22.14
C PRO A 160 -7.79 -2.80 -20.94
N GLU A 161 -6.47 -2.94 -21.11
CA GLU A 161 -5.59 -3.40 -20.04
C GLU A 161 -5.41 -2.35 -18.94
N LEU A 162 -5.32 -1.06 -19.28
CA LEU A 162 -5.32 0.00 -18.28
C LEU A 162 -6.62 0.01 -17.46
N ALA A 163 -7.77 -0.24 -18.09
CA ALA A 163 -9.05 -0.36 -17.40
C ALA A 163 -9.14 -1.62 -16.51
N ARG A 164 -8.43 -2.70 -16.87
CA ARG A 164 -8.32 -3.92 -16.04
C ARG A 164 -7.43 -3.69 -14.82
N LEU A 165 -6.25 -3.11 -15.03
CA LEU A 165 -5.23 -2.95 -14.00
C LEU A 165 -5.50 -1.74 -13.09
N ALA A 166 -6.14 -0.71 -13.63
CA ALA A 166 -6.37 0.58 -12.99
C ALA A 166 -5.11 1.12 -12.27
N PRO A 167 -3.97 1.27 -12.99
CA PRO A 167 -2.73 1.73 -12.39
C PRO A 167 -2.87 3.17 -11.87
N SER A 168 -2.10 3.51 -10.85
CA SER A 168 -2.06 4.87 -10.31
C SER A 168 -1.14 5.77 -11.14
N GLU A 169 -0.17 5.18 -11.84
CA GLU A 169 0.82 5.88 -12.64
C GLU A 169 1.30 5.00 -13.80
N VAL A 170 1.50 5.60 -14.98
CA VAL A 170 2.00 4.92 -16.18
C VAL A 170 3.21 5.66 -16.74
N LEU A 171 4.29 4.92 -16.91
CA LEU A 171 5.54 5.36 -17.54
C LEU A 171 5.43 5.18 -19.04
N ILE A 172 5.78 6.23 -19.78
CA ILE A 172 5.88 6.21 -21.24
C ILE A 172 7.18 6.86 -21.69
N SER A 173 7.65 6.52 -22.90
CA SER A 173 8.81 7.20 -23.47
C SER A 173 8.46 8.63 -23.85
N GLU A 174 9.35 9.59 -23.61
CA GLU A 174 9.25 10.96 -24.14
C GLU A 174 9.07 11.00 -25.67
N ALA A 175 9.49 9.95 -26.39
CA ALA A 175 9.25 9.84 -27.83
C ALA A 175 7.75 9.68 -28.19
N GLN A 176 6.94 9.24 -27.24
CA GLN A 176 5.53 8.88 -27.40
C GLN A 176 4.61 9.67 -26.45
N ASP A 177 5.14 10.71 -25.79
CA ASP A 177 4.48 11.41 -24.67
C ASP A 177 3.04 11.83 -25.03
N THR A 178 2.83 12.34 -26.23
CA THR A 178 1.51 12.82 -26.68
C THR A 178 0.59 11.73 -27.24
N GLN A 179 1.10 10.55 -27.58
CA GLN A 179 0.31 9.50 -28.24
C GLN A 179 -0.67 8.83 -27.26
N TRP A 180 -0.23 8.62 -26.02
CA TRP A 180 -0.94 7.80 -25.04
C TRP A 180 -1.51 8.59 -23.86
N ASP A 181 -1.18 9.89 -23.76
CA ASP A 181 -1.56 10.77 -22.65
C ASP A 181 -3.06 10.75 -22.34
N GLU A 182 -3.91 10.96 -23.36
CA GLU A 182 -5.37 10.91 -23.19
C GLU A 182 -5.85 9.53 -22.71
N THR A 183 -5.32 8.46 -23.29
CA THR A 183 -5.72 7.08 -22.97
C THR A 183 -5.42 6.76 -21.51
N ILE A 184 -4.26 7.20 -21.01
CA ILE A 184 -3.83 6.98 -19.63
C ILE A 184 -4.65 7.83 -18.65
N LYS A 185 -4.87 9.11 -18.99
CA LYS A 185 -5.68 10.02 -18.16
C LYS A 185 -7.13 9.54 -18.03
N GLU A 186 -7.70 9.01 -19.09
CA GLU A 186 -9.06 8.42 -19.07
C GLU A 186 -9.15 7.16 -18.20
N ALA A 187 -8.08 6.39 -18.12
CA ALA A 187 -7.99 5.28 -17.18
C ALA A 187 -7.82 5.75 -15.71
N GLY A 188 -7.68 7.07 -15.47
CA GLY A 188 -7.53 7.66 -14.15
C GLY A 188 -6.11 7.60 -13.59
N ALA A 189 -5.11 7.36 -14.44
CA ALA A 189 -3.71 7.23 -14.04
C ALA A 189 -2.90 8.50 -14.34
N ALA A 190 -1.85 8.73 -13.54
CA ALA A 190 -0.89 9.79 -13.83
C ALA A 190 0.05 9.38 -14.98
N VAL A 191 0.31 10.30 -15.91
CA VAL A 191 1.25 10.11 -17.02
C VAL A 191 2.65 10.57 -16.59
N THR A 192 3.64 9.73 -16.81
CA THR A 192 5.02 10.04 -16.48
C THR A 192 5.93 9.75 -17.69
N PRO A 193 6.29 10.80 -18.46
CA PRO A 193 7.29 10.64 -19.51
C PRO A 193 8.67 10.37 -18.91
N MET A 194 9.41 9.46 -19.53
CA MET A 194 10.82 9.19 -19.22
C MET A 194 11.69 9.25 -20.48
N ALA A 195 12.94 9.65 -20.29
CA ALA A 195 13.95 9.66 -21.33
C ALA A 195 14.04 8.31 -22.07
N ARG A 196 14.28 8.35 -23.38
CA ARG A 196 14.34 7.15 -24.26
C ARG A 196 15.25 6.04 -23.73
N GLY A 197 16.38 6.41 -23.13
CA GLY A 197 17.33 5.44 -22.56
C GLY A 197 16.75 4.58 -21.42
N ALA A 198 15.63 4.99 -20.81
CA ALA A 198 14.95 4.17 -19.81
C ALA A 198 14.26 2.95 -20.40
N PHE A 199 13.84 3.05 -21.66
CA PHE A 199 13.21 1.98 -22.42
C PHE A 199 14.21 1.21 -23.31
N ASP A 200 15.52 1.38 -23.10
CA ASP A 200 16.51 0.57 -23.82
C ASP A 200 16.51 -0.88 -23.29
N SER A 201 16.21 -1.85 -24.17
CA SER A 201 16.08 -3.26 -23.76
C SER A 201 17.39 -3.85 -23.23
N THR A 202 18.54 -3.43 -23.78
CA THR A 202 19.85 -3.98 -23.38
C THR A 202 20.30 -3.43 -22.02
N ALA A 203 20.04 -2.16 -21.73
CA ALA A 203 20.21 -1.59 -20.39
C ALA A 203 19.19 -2.18 -19.40
N GLY A 204 17.93 -2.36 -19.83
CA GLY A 204 16.86 -2.97 -19.04
C GLY A 204 17.20 -4.38 -18.58
N GLU A 205 17.71 -5.22 -19.48
CA GLU A 205 18.19 -6.57 -19.17
C GLU A 205 19.25 -6.55 -18.06
N LYS A 206 20.28 -5.70 -18.18
CA LYS A 206 21.34 -5.56 -17.17
C LYS A 206 20.78 -5.15 -15.80
N ARG A 207 19.78 -4.26 -15.76
CA ARG A 207 19.12 -3.85 -14.51
C ARG A 207 18.38 -5.02 -13.88
N LEU A 208 17.63 -5.80 -14.67
CA LEU A 208 16.89 -6.97 -14.18
C LEU A 208 17.84 -8.06 -13.65
N LEU A 209 18.91 -8.37 -14.38
CA LEU A 209 19.94 -9.32 -13.94
C LEU A 209 20.58 -8.89 -12.61
N THR A 210 20.87 -7.59 -12.47
CA THR A 210 21.44 -7.02 -11.24
C THR A 210 20.44 -7.08 -10.09
N LEU A 211 19.18 -6.70 -10.32
CA LEU A 211 18.12 -6.68 -9.31
C LEU A 211 17.85 -8.08 -8.75
N PHE A 212 17.69 -9.07 -9.63
CA PHE A 212 17.37 -10.45 -9.21
C PHE A 212 18.62 -11.28 -8.89
N ASN A 213 19.82 -10.72 -9.07
CA ASN A 213 21.10 -11.37 -8.85
C ASN A 213 21.20 -12.73 -9.61
N VAL A 214 20.86 -12.70 -10.90
CA VAL A 214 20.91 -13.87 -11.79
C VAL A 214 21.78 -13.56 -13.02
N GLN A 215 22.27 -14.61 -13.69
CA GLN A 215 23.09 -14.46 -14.90
C GLN A 215 22.26 -14.40 -16.19
N THR A 216 21.04 -14.95 -16.17
CA THR A 216 20.09 -14.96 -17.29
C THR A 216 18.67 -14.79 -16.77
N LEU A 217 17.78 -14.24 -17.60
CA LEU A 217 16.35 -14.12 -17.34
C LEU A 217 15.57 -15.41 -17.66
N ASP A 218 16.20 -16.40 -18.31
CA ASP A 218 15.56 -17.66 -18.74
C ASP A 218 14.88 -18.42 -17.60
N ALA A 219 15.35 -18.22 -16.36
CA ALA A 219 14.77 -18.83 -15.16
C ALA A 219 13.38 -18.28 -14.80
N PHE A 220 13.00 -17.11 -15.33
CA PHE A 220 11.73 -16.44 -15.07
C PHE A 220 10.76 -16.52 -16.26
N GLY A 221 11.28 -16.72 -17.47
CA GLY A 221 10.51 -16.83 -18.70
C GLY A 221 11.31 -16.42 -19.92
N ASP A 222 10.75 -16.68 -21.10
CA ASP A 222 11.28 -16.19 -22.37
C ASP A 222 10.65 -14.82 -22.66
N PHE A 223 11.40 -13.75 -22.39
CA PHE A 223 10.92 -12.38 -22.56
C PHE A 223 11.43 -11.78 -23.86
N ASN A 224 10.53 -11.17 -24.63
CA ASN A 224 10.91 -10.41 -25.81
C ASN A 224 11.50 -9.03 -25.44
N ARG A 225 12.06 -8.33 -26.44
CA ARG A 225 12.74 -7.04 -26.21
C ARG A 225 11.81 -5.95 -25.66
N ALA A 226 10.54 -5.91 -26.07
CA ALA A 226 9.58 -4.92 -25.58
C ALA A 226 9.23 -5.17 -24.10
N GLU A 227 9.09 -6.45 -23.71
CA GLU A 227 8.84 -6.85 -22.32
C GLU A 227 10.03 -6.46 -21.41
N VAL A 228 11.24 -6.80 -21.82
CA VAL A 228 12.47 -6.41 -21.11
C VAL A 228 12.61 -4.88 -21.01
N SER A 229 12.24 -4.16 -22.06
CA SER A 229 12.25 -2.70 -22.09
C SER A 229 11.25 -2.07 -21.11
N ALA A 230 10.01 -2.54 -21.11
CA ALA A 230 8.98 -2.07 -20.19
C ALA A 230 9.38 -2.34 -18.73
N MET A 231 9.84 -3.56 -18.44
CA MET A 231 10.36 -3.91 -17.11
C MET A 231 11.58 -3.06 -16.73
N GLY A 232 12.52 -2.84 -17.65
CA GLY A 232 13.71 -2.02 -17.44
C GLY A 232 13.39 -0.55 -17.11
N ALA A 233 12.33 0.00 -17.72
CA ALA A 233 11.84 1.35 -17.44
C ALA A 233 11.23 1.44 -16.03
N VAL A 234 10.43 0.44 -15.62
CA VAL A 234 9.93 0.33 -14.24
C VAL A 234 11.10 0.35 -13.26
N ILE A 235 12.10 -0.50 -13.44
CA ILE A 235 13.24 -0.57 -12.51
C ILE A 235 14.00 0.75 -12.45
N GLN A 236 14.28 1.38 -13.59
CA GLN A 236 14.95 2.68 -13.58
C GLN A 236 14.13 3.76 -12.84
N TYR A 237 12.81 3.77 -13.01
CA TYR A 237 11.98 4.72 -12.30
C TYR A 237 11.96 4.46 -10.79
N LEU A 238 11.98 3.19 -10.38
CA LEU A 238 12.13 2.81 -8.98
C LEU A 238 13.49 3.24 -8.43
N GLU A 239 14.59 3.11 -9.18
CA GLU A 239 15.91 3.63 -8.77
C GLU A 239 15.88 5.15 -8.54
N ILE A 240 15.22 5.91 -9.43
CA ILE A 240 15.09 7.37 -9.33
C ILE A 240 14.25 7.75 -8.11
N THR A 241 13.07 7.15 -7.96
CA THR A 241 12.09 7.51 -6.93
C THR A 241 12.52 7.06 -5.54
N GLN A 242 13.15 5.90 -5.43
CA GLN A 242 13.62 5.32 -4.16
C GLN A 242 15.10 5.63 -3.86
N LYS A 243 15.75 6.48 -4.66
CA LYS A 243 17.17 6.89 -4.48
C LYS A 243 18.13 5.71 -4.37
N GLY A 244 17.97 4.76 -5.29
CA GLY A 244 18.80 3.55 -5.38
C GLY A 244 18.46 2.46 -4.36
N LYS A 245 17.59 2.71 -3.38
CA LYS A 245 17.06 1.68 -2.48
C LYS A 245 15.90 0.95 -3.16
N LEU A 246 16.22 -0.01 -4.04
CA LEU A 246 15.18 -0.78 -4.74
C LEU A 246 14.31 -1.59 -3.76
N PRO A 247 12.99 -1.69 -4.01
CA PRO A 247 12.10 -2.50 -3.22
C PRO A 247 12.37 -4.00 -3.43
N LEU A 248 11.90 -4.82 -2.49
CA LEU A 248 11.88 -6.26 -2.65
C LEU A 248 10.81 -6.62 -3.71
N LEU A 249 11.25 -6.91 -4.93
CA LEU A 249 10.39 -7.41 -5.99
C LEU A 249 10.46 -8.94 -6.07
N ARG A 250 9.32 -9.56 -6.34
CA ARG A 250 9.22 -10.97 -6.70
C ARG A 250 9.67 -11.14 -8.15
N SER A 251 10.00 -12.37 -8.51
CA SER A 251 10.29 -12.73 -9.89
C SER A 251 9.15 -12.28 -10.81
N PRO A 252 9.47 -11.70 -11.99
CA PRO A 252 8.46 -11.22 -12.91
C PRO A 252 7.62 -12.39 -13.43
N VAL A 253 6.30 -12.21 -13.46
CA VAL A 253 5.36 -13.18 -14.02
C VAL A 253 4.92 -12.72 -15.41
N SER A 254 5.16 -13.55 -16.42
CA SER A 254 4.65 -13.32 -17.77
C SER A 254 3.18 -13.72 -17.83
N GLU A 255 2.30 -12.76 -18.14
CA GLU A 255 0.88 -13.02 -18.40
C GLU A 255 0.62 -13.08 -19.90
N ALA A 256 -0.05 -14.15 -20.35
CA ALA A 256 -0.49 -14.26 -21.74
C ALA A 256 -1.85 -13.60 -21.91
N ILE A 257 -2.07 -12.83 -22.99
CA ILE A 257 -3.40 -12.27 -23.29
C ILE A 257 -4.45 -13.39 -23.34
N ALA A 258 -4.11 -14.53 -23.95
CA ALA A 258 -5.02 -15.66 -24.11
C ALA A 258 -5.29 -16.46 -22.81
N SER A 259 -4.69 -16.11 -21.66
CA SER A 259 -4.95 -16.83 -20.40
C SER A 259 -6.09 -16.22 -19.57
N VAL A 260 -6.61 -15.05 -19.94
CA VAL A 260 -7.67 -14.35 -19.20
C VAL A 260 -8.80 -13.91 -20.11
N MET A 261 -10.02 -13.87 -19.57
CA MET A 261 -11.20 -13.36 -20.27
C MET A 261 -10.99 -11.89 -20.62
N GLN A 262 -11.17 -11.56 -21.89
CA GLN A 262 -11.04 -10.19 -22.38
C GLN A 262 -12.33 -9.42 -22.12
N ILE A 263 -12.22 -8.29 -21.44
CA ILE A 263 -13.35 -7.42 -21.12
C ILE A 263 -12.91 -5.98 -21.38
N ASP A 264 -13.58 -5.30 -22.30
CA ASP A 264 -13.27 -3.92 -22.63
C ASP A 264 -13.66 -2.94 -21.51
N ALA A 265 -13.13 -1.71 -21.59
CA ALA A 265 -13.35 -0.69 -20.57
C ALA A 265 -14.83 -0.28 -20.42
N ALA A 266 -15.59 -0.27 -21.52
CA ALA A 266 -17.02 0.07 -21.50
C ALA A 266 -17.82 -1.01 -20.76
N THR A 267 -17.56 -2.28 -21.05
CA THR A 267 -18.19 -3.44 -20.43
C THR A 267 -17.89 -3.50 -18.94
N ARG A 268 -16.64 -3.27 -18.52
CA ARG A 268 -16.26 -3.21 -17.09
C ARG A 268 -17.05 -2.16 -16.32
N ARG A 269 -17.20 -0.95 -16.91
CA ARG A 269 -18.01 0.13 -16.33
C ARG A 269 -19.50 -0.22 -16.32
N ASN A 270 -20.03 -0.73 -17.42
CA ASN A 270 -21.45 -1.09 -17.57
C ASN A 270 -21.89 -2.22 -16.64
N LEU A 271 -20.98 -3.13 -16.30
CA LEU A 271 -21.19 -4.22 -15.34
C LEU A 271 -20.87 -3.82 -13.89
N GLU A 272 -20.38 -2.59 -13.67
CA GLU A 272 -20.04 -2.02 -12.37
C GLU A 272 -19.17 -2.98 -11.52
N LEU A 273 -18.13 -3.54 -12.14
CA LEU A 273 -17.33 -4.62 -11.54
C LEU A 273 -16.65 -4.16 -10.25
N THR A 274 -15.94 -3.03 -10.30
CA THR A 274 -15.16 -2.48 -9.18
C THR A 274 -15.55 -1.04 -8.82
N GLN A 275 -16.26 -0.35 -9.72
CA GLN A 275 -16.77 1.01 -9.55
C GLN A 275 -18.15 1.14 -10.21
N THR A 276 -19.03 1.94 -9.62
CA THR A 276 -20.33 2.30 -10.21
C THR A 276 -20.16 3.30 -11.35
N LEU A 277 -21.24 3.56 -12.09
CA LEU A 277 -21.25 4.62 -13.10
C LEU A 277 -21.00 6.04 -12.52
N SER A 278 -21.26 6.25 -11.22
CA SER A 278 -20.93 7.49 -10.50
C SER A 278 -19.50 7.52 -9.93
N GLY A 279 -18.72 6.45 -10.11
CA GLY A 279 -17.36 6.31 -9.57
C GLY A 279 -17.30 5.85 -8.11
N GLU A 280 -18.43 5.47 -7.51
CA GLU A 280 -18.49 4.95 -6.15
C GLU A 280 -18.10 3.47 -6.10
N ARG A 281 -17.63 2.99 -4.94
CA ARG A 281 -17.35 1.56 -4.73
C ARG A 281 -18.51 0.79 -4.13
N GLY A 282 -19.35 1.47 -3.35
CA GLY A 282 -20.56 0.89 -2.82
C GLY A 282 -21.51 0.52 -3.95
N GLY A 283 -22.15 -0.66 -3.88
CA GLY A 283 -23.08 -1.10 -4.90
C GLY A 283 -22.44 -1.75 -6.14
N THR A 284 -21.15 -2.09 -6.10
CA THR A 284 -20.44 -2.80 -7.18
C THR A 284 -20.51 -4.31 -7.02
N LEU A 285 -20.14 -5.08 -8.06
CA LEU A 285 -20.00 -6.53 -7.93
C LEU A 285 -18.91 -6.89 -6.90
N LEU A 286 -17.75 -6.22 -6.91
CA LEU A 286 -16.69 -6.44 -5.93
C LEU A 286 -17.20 -6.23 -4.50
N ALA A 287 -17.96 -5.15 -4.23
CA ALA A 287 -18.56 -4.90 -2.92
C ALA A 287 -19.65 -5.93 -2.54
N CYS A 288 -20.25 -6.61 -3.52
CA CYS A 288 -21.17 -7.71 -3.26
C CYS A 288 -20.44 -8.98 -2.78
N LEU A 289 -19.26 -9.25 -3.36
CA LEU A 289 -18.50 -10.48 -3.17
C LEU A 289 -17.48 -10.43 -2.01
N ASN A 290 -16.90 -9.27 -1.76
CA ASN A 290 -15.67 -9.16 -1.00
C ASN A 290 -15.89 -9.16 0.52
N ASP A 291 -16.21 -10.33 1.07
CA ASP A 291 -16.26 -10.61 2.51
C ASP A 291 -14.91 -11.14 3.07
N THR A 292 -13.79 -10.90 2.35
CA THR A 292 -12.46 -11.32 2.81
C THR A 292 -12.09 -10.62 4.11
N VAL A 293 -11.28 -11.29 4.94
CA VAL A 293 -10.88 -10.80 6.27
C VAL A 293 -9.44 -10.29 6.33
N THR A 294 -8.63 -10.58 5.32
CA THR A 294 -7.26 -10.10 5.17
C THR A 294 -7.14 -9.09 4.02
N ALA A 295 -6.12 -8.22 4.09
CA ALA A 295 -5.81 -7.27 3.03
C ALA A 295 -5.38 -7.97 1.73
N GLY A 296 -4.51 -8.98 1.84
CA GLY A 296 -4.05 -9.81 0.71
C GLY A 296 -5.17 -10.57 0.02
N GLY A 297 -6.11 -11.14 0.79
CA GLY A 297 -7.32 -11.77 0.25
C GLY A 297 -8.19 -10.78 -0.53
N GLY A 298 -8.34 -9.55 -0.03
CA GLY A 298 -9.09 -8.50 -0.73
C GLY A 298 -8.47 -8.14 -2.10
N ARG A 299 -7.15 -8.00 -2.14
CA ARG A 299 -6.39 -7.76 -3.38
C ARG A 299 -6.53 -8.91 -4.37
N LEU A 300 -6.43 -10.16 -3.89
CA LEU A 300 -6.59 -11.35 -4.71
C LEU A 300 -8.02 -11.50 -5.27
N MET A 301 -9.04 -11.16 -4.47
CA MET A 301 -10.45 -11.13 -4.91
C MET A 301 -10.63 -10.16 -6.08
N GLU A 302 -10.16 -8.91 -5.92
CA GLU A 302 -10.23 -7.89 -6.97
C GLU A 302 -9.50 -8.33 -8.24
N ARG A 303 -8.32 -8.95 -8.10
CA ARG A 303 -7.56 -9.49 -9.24
C ARG A 303 -8.32 -10.59 -9.98
N ARG A 304 -8.87 -11.57 -9.27
CA ARG A 304 -9.64 -12.68 -9.88
C ARG A 304 -10.91 -12.19 -10.57
N LEU A 305 -11.59 -11.20 -9.99
CA LEU A 305 -12.77 -10.58 -10.60
C LEU A 305 -12.39 -9.78 -11.86
N SER A 306 -11.26 -9.07 -11.81
CA SER A 306 -10.81 -8.21 -12.92
C SER A 306 -10.19 -9.01 -14.07
N ALA A 307 -9.66 -10.20 -13.79
CA ALA A 307 -9.06 -11.10 -14.77
C ALA A 307 -9.56 -12.55 -14.56
N PRO A 308 -10.81 -12.88 -14.95
CA PRO A 308 -11.30 -14.25 -14.94
C PRO A 308 -10.40 -15.14 -15.80
N SER A 309 -10.14 -16.37 -15.34
CA SER A 309 -9.19 -17.26 -16.02
C SER A 309 -9.82 -17.91 -17.25
N LEU A 310 -8.99 -18.29 -18.21
CA LEU A 310 -9.33 -19.20 -19.31
C LEU A 310 -8.73 -20.59 -19.11
N ASP A 311 -7.99 -20.80 -18.01
CA ASP A 311 -7.47 -22.11 -17.62
C ASP A 311 -8.53 -22.89 -16.82
N LEU A 312 -9.07 -23.95 -17.43
CA LEU A 312 -10.05 -24.84 -16.79
C LEU A 312 -9.53 -25.49 -15.52
N THR A 313 -8.24 -25.85 -15.46
CA THR A 313 -7.64 -26.46 -14.28
C THR A 313 -7.64 -25.44 -13.14
N GLU A 314 -7.21 -24.21 -13.39
CA GLU A 314 -7.22 -23.15 -12.39
C GLU A 314 -8.64 -22.83 -11.90
N ILE A 315 -9.63 -22.76 -12.80
CA ILE A 315 -11.04 -22.55 -12.44
C ILE A 315 -11.56 -23.70 -11.56
N THR A 316 -11.24 -24.94 -11.94
CA THR A 316 -11.69 -26.14 -11.22
C THR A 316 -11.09 -26.21 -9.83
N ASP A 317 -9.78 -25.96 -9.70
CA ASP A 317 -9.08 -25.94 -8.41
C ASP A 317 -9.67 -24.90 -7.44
N ARG A 318 -10.04 -23.71 -7.97
CA ARG A 318 -10.74 -22.69 -7.20
C ARG A 318 -12.14 -23.15 -6.77
N HIS A 319 -12.91 -23.78 -7.66
CA HIS A 319 -14.22 -24.34 -7.32
C HIS A 319 -14.13 -25.43 -6.25
N ASP A 320 -13.11 -26.30 -6.30
CA ASP A 320 -12.90 -27.34 -5.29
C ASP A 320 -12.53 -26.75 -3.93
N ALA A 321 -11.71 -25.69 -3.90
CA ALA A 321 -11.40 -24.97 -2.66
C ALA A 321 -12.64 -24.32 -2.02
N ILE A 322 -13.58 -23.81 -2.82
CA ILE A 322 -14.87 -23.29 -2.33
C ILE A 322 -15.77 -24.42 -1.85
N ALA A 323 -15.88 -25.51 -2.63
CA ALA A 323 -16.69 -26.67 -2.27
C ALA A 323 -16.26 -27.25 -0.91
N PHE A 324 -14.95 -27.34 -0.66
CA PHE A 324 -14.41 -27.71 0.64
C PHE A 324 -14.97 -26.85 1.78
N GLY A 325 -14.98 -25.51 1.62
CA GLY A 325 -15.49 -24.59 2.63
C GLY A 325 -17.00 -24.68 2.85
N VAL A 326 -17.77 -24.99 1.80
CA VAL A 326 -19.23 -25.21 1.88
C VAL A 326 -19.54 -26.52 2.62
N GLU A 327 -18.84 -27.60 2.27
CA GLU A 327 -19.04 -28.94 2.84
C GLU A 327 -18.54 -29.03 4.30
N HIS A 328 -17.47 -28.31 4.63
CA HIS A 328 -16.82 -28.33 5.95
C HIS A 328 -17.00 -26.98 6.67
N SER A 329 -18.23 -26.47 6.74
CA SER A 329 -18.54 -25.13 7.23
C SER A 329 -18.00 -24.81 8.64
N GLN A 330 -17.96 -25.78 9.56
CA GLN A 330 -17.38 -25.59 10.88
C GLN A 330 -15.87 -25.29 10.79
N ILE A 331 -15.12 -26.11 10.06
CA ILE A 331 -13.68 -25.94 9.85
C ILE A 331 -13.42 -24.62 9.12
N ALA A 332 -14.20 -24.31 8.08
CA ALA A 332 -14.12 -23.05 7.35
C ALA A 332 -14.27 -21.83 8.27
N ASN A 333 -15.26 -21.85 9.17
CA ASN A 333 -15.48 -20.77 10.12
C ASN A 333 -14.32 -20.62 11.12
N GLU A 334 -13.80 -21.73 11.65
CA GLU A 334 -12.63 -21.72 12.54
C GLU A 334 -11.38 -21.15 11.84
N LEU A 335 -11.13 -21.55 10.58
CA LEU A 335 -10.04 -21.02 9.77
C LEU A 335 -10.22 -19.51 9.49
N ARG A 336 -11.44 -19.05 9.19
CA ARG A 336 -11.71 -17.61 9.01
C ARG A 336 -11.50 -16.80 10.28
N VAL A 337 -11.80 -17.35 11.46
CA VAL A 337 -11.50 -16.70 12.74
C VAL A 337 -9.99 -16.52 12.93
N ARG A 338 -9.18 -17.51 12.53
CA ARG A 338 -7.71 -17.41 12.55
C ARG A 338 -7.21 -16.37 11.54
N LEU A 339 -7.73 -16.39 10.31
CA LEU A 339 -7.37 -15.43 9.25
C LEU A 339 -7.61 -13.97 9.64
N ARG A 340 -8.63 -13.65 10.44
CA ARG A 340 -8.87 -12.27 10.94
C ARG A 340 -7.71 -11.69 11.75
N ARG A 341 -6.84 -12.55 12.30
CA ARG A 341 -5.66 -12.14 13.08
C ARG A 341 -4.42 -11.97 12.22
N VAL A 342 -4.47 -12.30 10.93
CA VAL A 342 -3.34 -12.23 10.01
C VAL A 342 -3.16 -10.77 9.56
N PRO A 343 -2.01 -10.14 9.86
CA PRO A 343 -1.70 -8.80 9.38
C PRO A 343 -1.28 -8.80 7.89
N ASP A 344 -1.11 -7.63 7.31
CA ASP A 344 -0.65 -7.48 5.92
C ASP A 344 0.87 -7.72 5.79
N LEU A 345 1.26 -8.99 5.70
CA LEU A 345 2.65 -9.43 5.62
C LEU A 345 3.41 -8.83 4.42
N ASP A 346 2.75 -8.74 3.26
CA ASP A 346 3.37 -8.21 2.03
C ASP A 346 3.89 -6.78 2.23
N ARG A 347 3.04 -5.93 2.81
CA ARG A 347 3.36 -4.51 3.02
C ARG A 347 4.32 -4.28 4.17
N ALA A 348 4.19 -5.05 5.26
CA ALA A 348 5.16 -5.02 6.34
C ALA A 348 6.57 -5.40 5.84
N LEU A 349 6.68 -6.49 5.06
CA LEU A 349 7.94 -6.94 4.47
C LEU A 349 8.55 -5.90 3.52
N SER A 350 7.73 -5.30 2.65
CA SER A 350 8.20 -4.26 1.71
C SER A 350 8.70 -3.00 2.43
N ARG A 351 8.02 -2.56 3.50
CA ARG A 351 8.48 -1.43 4.32
C ARG A 351 9.79 -1.72 5.04
N LEU A 352 9.94 -2.93 5.59
CA LEU A 352 11.20 -3.37 6.20
C LEU A 352 12.32 -3.41 5.16
N ALA A 353 12.08 -3.93 3.95
CA ALA A 353 13.09 -3.96 2.88
C ALA A 353 13.58 -2.56 2.50
N LEU A 354 12.66 -1.59 2.41
CA LEU A 354 12.96 -0.20 2.03
C LEU A 354 13.48 0.68 3.17
N ASP A 355 13.70 0.13 4.37
CA ASP A 355 14.15 0.90 5.53
C ASP A 355 13.15 2.01 5.91
N ARG A 356 11.86 1.67 5.82
CA ARG A 356 10.70 2.52 6.14
C ARG A 356 9.75 1.90 7.15
N GLY A 357 10.02 0.66 7.54
CA GLY A 357 9.25 -0.05 8.55
C GLY A 357 9.68 0.33 9.96
N GLY A 358 8.90 -0.09 10.94
CA GLY A 358 9.20 0.08 12.36
C GLY A 358 9.10 -1.23 13.15
N PRO A 359 9.25 -1.16 14.47
CA PRO A 359 9.08 -2.33 15.35
C PRO A 359 7.71 -3.01 15.21
N ARG A 360 6.66 -2.22 14.91
CA ARG A 360 5.31 -2.75 14.63
C ARG A 360 5.25 -3.62 13.39
N ASP A 361 6.05 -3.35 12.36
CA ASP A 361 6.12 -4.22 11.17
C ASP A 361 6.79 -5.55 11.53
N LEU A 362 7.84 -5.55 12.36
CA LEU A 362 8.45 -6.80 12.86
C LEU A 362 7.44 -7.62 13.68
N ALA A 363 6.64 -6.97 14.53
CA ALA A 363 5.56 -7.63 15.26
C ALA A 363 4.46 -8.17 14.32
N ALA A 364 4.13 -7.47 13.24
CA ALA A 364 3.21 -7.96 12.23
C ALA A 364 3.76 -9.24 11.56
N ILE A 365 5.05 -9.28 11.20
CA ILE A 365 5.70 -10.49 10.68
C ILE A 365 5.63 -11.63 11.70
N ARG A 366 6.00 -11.38 12.97
CA ARG A 366 5.89 -12.37 14.07
C ARG A 366 4.48 -12.97 14.14
N THR A 367 3.47 -12.11 14.27
CA THR A 367 2.07 -12.53 14.42
C THR A 367 1.58 -13.29 13.19
N GLY A 368 1.86 -12.82 11.98
CA GLY A 368 1.41 -13.51 10.76
C GLY A 368 2.06 -14.89 10.58
N LEU A 369 3.36 -15.02 10.86
CA LEU A 369 4.04 -16.32 10.77
C LEU A 369 3.62 -17.30 11.88
N ALA A 370 3.31 -16.80 13.09
CA ALA A 370 2.69 -17.61 14.14
C ALA A 370 1.30 -18.11 13.69
N GLN A 371 0.48 -17.24 13.11
CA GLN A 371 -0.82 -17.63 12.54
C GLN A 371 -0.69 -18.60 11.37
N ALA A 372 0.41 -18.56 10.60
CA ALA A 372 0.64 -19.47 9.48
C ALA A 372 0.77 -20.91 10.00
N MET A 373 1.58 -21.10 11.03
CA MET A 373 1.74 -22.39 11.70
C MET A 373 0.43 -22.88 12.33
N ASP A 374 -0.34 -21.96 12.94
CA ASP A 374 -1.62 -22.31 13.57
C ASP A 374 -2.70 -22.68 12.56
N LEU A 375 -2.75 -22.02 11.40
CA LEU A 375 -3.65 -22.36 10.30
C LEU A 375 -3.26 -23.71 9.70
N ALA A 376 -1.97 -23.95 9.44
CA ALA A 376 -1.47 -25.24 8.94
C ALA A 376 -1.84 -26.40 9.89
N LYS A 377 -1.72 -26.22 11.21
CA LYS A 377 -2.18 -27.19 12.21
C LYS A 377 -3.70 -27.40 12.16
N GLY A 378 -4.48 -26.34 11.97
CA GLY A 378 -5.94 -26.44 11.86
C GLY A 378 -6.42 -27.29 10.68
N CYS A 379 -5.58 -27.47 9.66
CA CYS A 379 -5.87 -28.26 8.47
C CYS A 379 -5.36 -29.71 8.53
N SER A 380 -4.63 -30.12 9.57
CA SER A 380 -3.88 -31.40 9.54
C SER A 380 -4.73 -32.66 9.54
N SER A 381 -5.98 -32.57 9.99
CA SER A 381 -6.91 -33.71 10.11
C SER A 381 -7.90 -33.83 8.95
N THR A 382 -7.73 -33.03 7.89
CA THR A 382 -8.72 -32.95 6.80
C THR A 382 -8.05 -33.15 5.45
N ILE A 383 -8.75 -33.81 4.53
CA ILE A 383 -8.30 -33.94 3.14
C ILE A 383 -8.60 -32.61 2.44
N LEU A 384 -7.54 -31.92 2.03
CA LEU A 384 -7.64 -30.64 1.34
C LEU A 384 -7.62 -30.83 -0.18
N PRO A 385 -8.37 -30.00 -0.94
CA PRO A 385 -8.14 -29.83 -2.38
C PRO A 385 -6.72 -29.36 -2.69
N ALA A 386 -6.23 -29.65 -3.90
CA ALA A 386 -4.85 -29.40 -4.31
C ALA A 386 -4.37 -27.96 -4.03
N ALA A 387 -5.18 -26.95 -4.40
CA ALA A 387 -4.85 -25.54 -4.16
C ALA A 387 -4.65 -25.19 -2.68
N LEU A 388 -5.49 -25.74 -1.79
CA LEU A 388 -5.37 -25.51 -0.34
C LEU A 388 -4.24 -26.34 0.26
N GLN A 389 -3.95 -27.53 -0.29
CA GLN A 389 -2.84 -28.37 0.14
C GLN A 389 -1.49 -27.69 -0.12
N THR A 390 -1.30 -27.13 -1.33
CA THR A 390 -0.11 -26.33 -1.67
C THR A 390 0.01 -25.13 -0.74
N ALA A 391 -1.09 -24.40 -0.53
CA ALA A 391 -1.10 -23.26 0.39
C ALA A 391 -0.73 -23.65 1.83
N VAL A 392 -1.11 -24.83 2.33
CA VAL A 392 -0.67 -25.30 3.66
C VAL A 392 0.83 -25.56 3.72
N ALA A 393 1.44 -26.08 2.65
CA ALA A 393 2.88 -26.30 2.61
C ALA A 393 3.64 -24.97 2.71
N ASP A 394 3.15 -23.93 2.05
CA ASP A 394 3.72 -22.58 2.05
C ASP A 394 3.56 -21.82 3.38
N LEU A 395 2.74 -22.32 4.32
CA LEU A 395 2.54 -21.75 5.66
C LEU A 395 3.46 -22.35 6.74
N GLN A 396 4.30 -23.32 6.37
CA GLN A 396 5.15 -24.06 7.31
C GLN A 396 6.61 -23.57 7.31
N GLY A 397 7.39 -24.01 8.29
CA GLY A 397 8.85 -23.77 8.32
C GLY A 397 9.29 -22.47 8.99
N HIS A 398 8.40 -21.74 9.67
CA HIS A 398 8.71 -20.42 10.23
C HIS A 398 9.08 -20.40 11.72
N LYS A 399 9.10 -21.55 12.40
CA LYS A 399 9.25 -21.65 13.87
C LYS A 399 10.47 -20.90 14.40
N THR A 400 11.64 -21.08 13.79
CA THR A 400 12.88 -20.44 14.25
C THR A 400 12.81 -18.91 14.21
N LEU A 401 12.22 -18.33 13.15
CA LEU A 401 12.08 -16.88 13.05
C LEU A 401 11.02 -16.37 14.02
N VAL A 402 9.92 -17.09 14.20
CA VAL A 402 8.88 -16.74 15.18
C VAL A 402 9.46 -16.73 16.60
N ASP A 403 10.21 -17.76 16.99
CA ASP A 403 10.84 -17.84 18.32
C ASP A 403 11.83 -16.69 18.57
N LEU A 404 12.61 -16.32 17.55
CA LEU A 404 13.50 -15.17 17.60
C LEU A 404 12.72 -13.88 17.85
N LEU A 405 11.66 -13.64 17.08
CA LEU A 405 10.87 -12.41 17.20
C LEU A 405 10.02 -12.38 18.48
N GLU A 406 9.52 -13.52 18.96
CA GLU A 406 8.78 -13.64 20.22
C GLU A 406 9.67 -13.37 21.43
N SER A 407 10.91 -13.88 21.43
CA SER A 407 11.86 -13.62 22.52
C SER A 407 12.44 -12.21 22.49
N ALA A 408 12.59 -11.60 21.31
CA ALA A 408 13.25 -10.31 21.15
C ALA A 408 12.32 -9.10 21.21
N LEU A 409 11.06 -9.21 20.77
CA LEU A 409 10.13 -8.07 20.70
C LEU A 409 9.21 -8.01 21.91
N ALA A 410 8.96 -6.79 22.38
CA ALA A 410 7.86 -6.53 23.31
C ALA A 410 6.51 -7.02 22.74
N GLU A 411 5.54 -7.24 23.62
CA GLU A 411 4.20 -7.69 23.23
C GLU A 411 3.54 -6.68 22.27
N GLU A 412 3.53 -5.40 22.68
CA GLU A 412 3.04 -4.26 21.91
C GLU A 412 4.16 -3.23 21.68
N PRO A 413 4.97 -3.40 20.62
CA PRO A 413 6.03 -2.44 20.33
C PRO A 413 5.44 -1.15 19.73
N PRO A 414 6.07 0.02 19.96
CA PRO A 414 5.62 1.28 19.39
C PRO A 414 5.75 1.33 17.87
N LEU A 415 5.10 2.34 17.28
CA LEU A 415 5.08 2.55 15.84
C LEU A 415 6.48 2.92 15.30
N HIS A 416 7.16 3.87 15.96
CA HIS A 416 8.42 4.40 15.47
C HIS A 416 9.60 3.88 16.28
N LEU A 417 10.71 3.64 15.57
CA LEU A 417 11.97 3.20 16.16
C LEU A 417 12.53 4.21 17.20
N ARG A 418 12.32 5.50 16.96
CA ARG A 418 12.76 6.59 17.85
C ARG A 418 12.09 6.59 19.23
N ASP A 419 10.95 5.94 19.36
CA ASP A 419 10.18 5.91 20.61
C ASP A 419 10.76 4.86 21.59
N GLY A 420 11.62 3.96 21.08
CA GLY A 420 12.32 2.93 21.84
C GLY A 420 11.41 1.90 22.51
N ASN A 421 11.91 1.17 23.51
CA ASN A 421 11.14 0.20 24.32
C ASN A 421 10.46 -0.93 23.51
N PHE A 422 10.97 -1.29 22.34
CA PHE A 422 10.41 -2.38 21.53
C PHE A 422 11.12 -3.72 21.74
N VAL A 423 12.31 -3.73 22.35
CA VAL A 423 13.01 -4.97 22.72
C VAL A 423 12.44 -5.49 24.04
N ALA A 424 12.11 -6.78 24.09
CA ALA A 424 11.54 -7.44 25.26
C ALA A 424 12.46 -7.37 26.48
N GLN A 425 11.87 -7.30 27.67
CA GLN A 425 12.61 -7.43 28.92
C GLN A 425 13.19 -8.84 29.05
N GLY A 426 14.43 -8.97 29.49
CA GLY A 426 15.15 -10.23 29.63
C GLY A 426 15.84 -10.72 28.35
N TYR A 427 15.67 -10.02 27.22
CA TYR A 427 16.35 -10.38 25.96
C TYR A 427 17.81 -9.93 25.94
N ASP A 428 18.08 -8.73 26.43
CA ASP A 428 19.43 -8.16 26.51
C ASP A 428 19.70 -7.61 27.92
N PRO A 429 20.64 -8.18 28.67
CA PRO A 429 20.91 -7.78 30.05
C PRO A 429 21.52 -6.38 30.17
N ASP A 430 22.29 -5.92 29.18
CA ASP A 430 22.87 -4.56 29.15
C ASP A 430 21.76 -3.53 28.92
N LEU A 431 20.80 -3.85 28.04
CA LEU A 431 19.62 -3.01 27.83
C LEU A 431 18.75 -2.92 29.10
N ASP A 432 18.54 -4.04 29.79
CA ASP A 432 17.76 -4.07 31.02
C ASP A 432 18.44 -3.29 32.15
N GLU A 433 19.76 -3.43 32.33
CA GLU A 433 20.54 -2.64 33.28
C GLU A 433 20.42 -1.15 32.96
N THR A 434 20.57 -0.79 31.70
CA THR A 434 20.49 0.60 31.24
C THR A 434 19.08 1.19 31.43
N ARG A 435 18.02 0.42 31.19
CA ARG A 435 16.63 0.80 31.46
C ARG A 435 16.37 0.96 32.96
N ASN A 436 16.96 0.10 33.80
CA ASN A 436 16.87 0.21 35.25
C ASN A 436 17.56 1.48 35.75
N LEU A 437 18.77 1.79 35.28
CA LEU A 437 19.47 3.04 35.61
C LEU A 437 18.63 4.28 35.24
N ARG A 438 17.94 4.25 34.09
CA ARG A 438 17.01 5.31 33.68
C ARG A 438 15.81 5.44 34.64
N ASN A 439 15.24 4.31 35.06
CA ASN A 439 14.08 4.27 35.97
C ASN A 439 14.47 4.68 37.41
N GLU A 440 15.61 4.21 37.90
CA GLU A 440 16.20 4.63 39.17
C GLU A 440 16.48 6.13 39.16
N GLY A 441 17.02 6.67 38.06
CA GLY A 441 17.20 8.11 37.88
C GLY A 441 15.93 8.92 38.12
N ARG A 442 14.76 8.44 37.66
CA ARG A 442 13.46 9.11 37.94
C ARG A 442 13.07 9.05 39.41
N SER A 443 13.33 7.92 40.08
CA SER A 443 13.10 7.80 41.52
C SER A 443 14.01 8.73 42.32
N VAL A 444 15.29 8.81 41.95
CA VAL A 444 16.27 9.72 42.56
C VAL A 444 15.86 11.19 42.35
N ILE A 445 15.34 11.57 41.19
CA ILE A 445 14.79 12.92 40.93
C ILE A 445 13.63 13.23 41.90
N ALA A 446 12.74 12.27 42.15
CA ALA A 446 11.61 12.47 43.07
C ALA A 446 12.09 12.66 44.52
N SER A 447 13.08 11.86 44.96
CA SER A 447 13.72 12.02 46.28
C SER A 447 14.44 13.36 46.40
N LEU A 448 15.21 13.76 45.38
CA LEU A 448 15.89 15.06 45.32
C LEU A 448 14.92 16.23 45.41
N GLN A 449 13.78 16.15 44.74
CA GLN A 449 12.75 17.18 44.84
C GLN A 449 12.24 17.33 46.27
N GLN A 450 12.00 16.21 46.96
CA GLN A 450 11.55 16.20 48.35
C GLN A 450 12.62 16.79 49.28
N ASP A 451 13.87 16.38 49.11
CA ASP A 451 15.00 16.88 49.89
C ASP A 451 15.21 18.38 49.69
N TYR A 452 15.14 18.84 48.44
CA TYR A 452 15.26 20.27 48.11
C TYR A 452 14.09 21.08 48.66
N SER A 453 12.86 20.54 48.65
CA SER A 453 11.68 21.16 49.26
C SER A 453 11.86 21.36 50.77
N VAL A 454 12.38 20.34 51.47
CA VAL A 454 12.67 20.40 52.91
C VAL A 454 13.81 21.38 53.21
N GLN A 455 14.93 21.28 52.49
CA GLN A 455 16.11 22.13 52.71
C GLN A 455 15.82 23.62 52.47
N THR A 456 15.05 23.93 51.43
CA THR A 456 14.70 25.31 51.08
C THR A 456 13.49 25.83 51.86
N ALA A 457 12.75 24.96 52.55
CA ALA A 457 11.44 25.22 53.12
C ALA A 457 10.46 25.84 52.10
N ILE A 458 10.48 25.35 50.86
CA ILE A 458 9.59 25.76 49.76
C ILE A 458 8.85 24.52 49.25
N GLN A 459 7.65 24.28 49.78
CA GLN A 459 6.84 23.11 49.41
C GLN A 459 6.36 23.11 47.94
N SER A 460 6.30 24.29 47.32
CA SER A 460 5.88 24.45 45.93
C SER A 460 7.00 24.18 44.91
N LEU A 461 8.23 23.91 45.36
CA LEU A 461 9.38 23.62 44.51
C LEU A 461 9.13 22.35 43.70
N LYS A 462 9.37 22.44 42.39
CA LYS A 462 9.29 21.27 41.50
C LYS A 462 10.55 21.12 40.67
N ILE A 463 10.99 19.88 40.48
CA ILE A 463 11.98 19.55 39.47
C ILE A 463 11.21 19.22 38.18
N LYS A 464 11.51 19.96 37.11
CA LYS A 464 10.91 19.79 35.79
C LYS A 464 11.98 19.52 34.76
N HIS A 465 11.57 18.97 33.61
CA HIS A 465 12.45 18.76 32.46
C HIS A 465 11.90 19.50 31.25
N ASN A 466 12.77 20.12 30.46
CA ASN A 466 12.45 20.54 29.10
C ASN A 466 13.67 20.36 28.17
N ASN A 467 13.44 20.36 26.86
CA ASN A 467 14.49 20.06 25.89
C ASN A 467 15.58 21.15 25.76
N VAL A 468 15.41 22.32 26.38
CA VAL A 468 16.34 23.45 26.26
C VAL A 468 17.25 23.57 27.49
N LEU A 469 16.68 23.46 28.68
CA LEU A 469 17.36 23.60 29.97
C LEU A 469 17.71 22.27 30.62
N GLY A 470 17.17 21.16 30.12
CA GLY A 470 17.33 19.87 30.77
C GLY A 470 16.47 19.75 32.02
N TYR A 471 16.99 19.07 33.05
CA TYR A 471 16.37 19.05 34.37
C TYR A 471 16.69 20.34 35.13
N PHE A 472 15.66 20.99 35.68
CA PHE A 472 15.81 22.21 36.46
C PHE A 472 14.81 22.25 37.62
N ILE A 473 15.19 22.98 38.65
CA ILE A 473 14.37 23.28 39.81
C ILE A 473 13.60 24.56 39.51
N GLU A 474 12.28 24.55 39.71
CA GLU A 474 11.40 25.69 39.47
C GLU A 474 10.71 26.12 40.77
N THR A 475 10.81 27.41 41.09
CA THR A 475 10.11 28.06 42.21
C THR A 475 9.36 29.31 41.73
N THR A 476 8.40 29.79 42.52
CA THR A 476 7.70 31.06 42.22
C THR A 476 8.63 32.26 42.42
N ALA A 477 8.34 33.36 41.72
CA ALA A 477 9.11 34.61 41.85
C ALA A 477 9.20 35.12 43.30
N THR A 478 8.19 34.85 44.13
CA THR A 478 8.15 35.21 45.56
C THR A 478 9.26 34.54 46.39
N HIS A 479 9.82 33.44 45.92
CA HIS A 479 10.90 32.71 46.60
C HIS A 479 12.28 32.94 45.96
N ALA A 480 12.37 33.79 44.93
CA ALA A 480 13.60 34.05 44.20
C ALA A 480 14.69 34.65 45.10
N GLU A 481 14.34 35.66 45.89
CA GLU A 481 15.29 36.35 46.78
C GLU A 481 15.86 35.41 47.83
N LYS A 482 15.01 34.52 48.38
CA LYS A 482 15.43 33.47 49.33
C LYS A 482 16.41 32.49 48.70
N MET A 483 16.16 32.05 47.47
CA MET A 483 17.03 31.10 46.75
C MET A 483 18.35 31.73 46.30
N LEU A 484 18.36 33.04 46.01
CA LEU A 484 19.54 33.80 45.57
C LEU A 484 20.39 34.33 46.73
N SER A 485 19.95 34.17 47.98
CA SER A 485 20.68 34.62 49.16
C SER A 485 21.44 33.46 49.83
N PRO A 486 22.62 33.72 50.42
CA PRO A 486 23.33 32.72 51.23
C PRO A 486 22.46 32.24 52.42
N PRO A 487 22.50 30.94 52.79
CA PRO A 487 23.41 29.90 52.28
C PRO A 487 22.88 29.12 51.05
N LEU A 488 21.67 29.42 50.56
CA LEU A 488 21.06 28.64 49.46
C LEU A 488 21.72 28.92 48.10
N SER A 489 22.19 30.15 47.89
CA SER A 489 22.90 30.56 46.66
C SER A 489 24.17 29.77 46.37
N ASP A 490 24.77 29.13 47.37
CA ASP A 490 26.02 28.36 47.23
C ASP A 490 25.77 26.99 46.56
N ARG A 491 24.54 26.45 46.70
CA ARG A 491 24.14 25.15 46.14
C ARG A 491 23.23 25.29 44.91
N PHE A 492 22.31 26.26 44.92
CA PHE A 492 21.32 26.46 43.86
C PHE A 492 21.78 27.53 42.87
N ILE A 493 22.21 27.09 41.70
CA ILE A 493 22.76 27.93 40.64
C ILE A 493 21.62 28.44 39.75
N HIS A 494 21.46 29.74 39.63
CA HIS A 494 20.44 30.36 38.77
C HIS A 494 20.65 29.99 37.29
N ARG A 495 19.56 29.64 36.60
CA ARG A 495 19.55 29.27 35.17
C ARG A 495 18.72 30.22 34.33
N GLN A 496 17.51 30.57 34.78
CA GLN A 496 16.58 31.38 34.02
C GLN A 496 15.54 32.04 34.93
N THR A 497 15.15 33.27 34.62
CA THR A 497 13.98 33.93 35.21
C THR A 497 12.90 34.09 34.14
N THR A 498 11.66 33.78 34.49
CA THR A 498 10.44 34.01 33.69
C THR A 498 9.50 34.94 34.46
N ALA A 499 8.38 35.35 33.86
CA ALA A 499 7.46 36.33 34.47
C ALA A 499 6.97 35.95 35.87
N ASN A 500 6.73 34.67 36.14
CA ASN A 500 6.16 34.20 37.41
C ASN A 500 7.07 33.20 38.16
N GLN A 501 8.16 32.75 37.56
CA GLN A 501 8.95 31.62 38.06
C GLN A 501 10.45 31.83 37.83
N VAL A 502 11.24 31.33 38.78
CA VAL A 502 12.71 31.34 38.70
C VAL A 502 13.22 29.91 38.70
N ARG A 503 14.19 29.63 37.84
CA ARG A 503 14.73 28.31 37.57
C ARG A 503 16.18 28.21 38.03
N PHE A 504 16.50 27.12 38.70
CA PHE A 504 17.82 26.83 39.27
C PHE A 504 18.29 25.43 38.86
N THR A 505 19.59 25.17 39.00
CA THR A 505 20.20 23.83 38.92
C THR A 505 21.09 23.61 40.14
N THR A 506 21.51 22.37 40.36
CA THR A 506 22.58 22.01 41.30
C THR A 506 23.62 21.18 40.55
N VAL A 507 24.85 21.05 41.09
CA VAL A 507 25.87 20.16 40.51
C VAL A 507 25.36 18.72 40.47
N GLU A 508 24.79 18.25 41.57
CA GLU A 508 24.17 16.93 41.72
C GLU A 508 23.07 16.67 40.69
N LEU A 509 22.18 17.63 40.44
CA LEU A 509 21.11 17.49 39.45
C LEU A 509 21.69 17.40 38.02
N SER A 510 22.72 18.19 37.71
CA SER A 510 23.38 18.15 36.41
C SER A 510 24.18 16.87 36.17
N GLU A 511 24.83 16.30 37.20
CA GLU A 511 25.50 15.01 37.13
C GLU A 511 24.51 13.86 36.95
N LEU A 512 23.38 13.90 37.66
CA LEU A 512 22.29 12.93 37.49
C LEU A 512 21.68 13.01 36.09
N GLU A 513 21.42 14.22 35.59
CA GLU A 513 20.96 14.43 34.21
C GLU A 513 21.91 13.81 33.19
N THR A 514 23.22 14.05 33.34
CA THR A 514 24.24 13.50 32.43
C THR A 514 24.21 11.96 32.43
N ARG A 515 24.10 11.33 33.61
CA ARG A 515 23.98 9.87 33.72
C ARG A 515 22.70 9.33 33.06
N ILE A 516 21.56 9.97 33.30
CA ILE A 516 20.27 9.57 32.71
C ILE A 516 20.31 9.70 31.18
N LEU A 517 20.88 10.78 30.65
CA LEU A 517 21.01 11.00 29.21
C LEU A 517 21.94 9.99 28.56
N ASN A 518 23.08 9.68 29.18
CA ASN A 518 24.01 8.67 28.67
C ASN A 518 23.37 7.28 28.65
N ALA A 519 22.65 6.91 29.71
CA ALA A 519 21.89 5.66 29.74
C ALA A 519 20.81 5.63 28.65
N ALA A 520 20.05 6.72 28.46
CA ALA A 520 19.03 6.79 27.42
C ALA A 520 19.62 6.61 26.00
N ASN A 521 20.76 7.24 25.70
CA ASN A 521 21.45 7.10 24.42
C ASN A 521 21.98 5.68 24.22
N HIS A 522 22.61 5.09 25.25
CA HIS A 522 23.14 3.72 25.18
C HIS A 522 22.02 2.70 24.96
N ALA A 523 20.88 2.84 25.66
CA ALA A 523 19.71 2.01 25.43
C ALA A 523 19.20 2.12 23.98
N GLN A 524 19.15 3.34 23.42
CA GLN A 524 18.74 3.56 22.04
C GLN A 524 19.70 2.91 21.04
N ASP A 525 21.02 2.98 21.29
CA ASP A 525 22.03 2.34 20.44
C ASP A 525 21.93 0.81 20.48
N ILE A 526 21.70 0.22 21.67
CA ILE A 526 21.47 -1.23 21.80
C ILE A 526 20.20 -1.65 21.05
N GLU A 527 19.10 -0.92 21.24
CA GLU A 527 17.84 -1.20 20.56
C GLU A 527 17.96 -1.10 19.04
N GLN A 528 18.67 -0.09 18.51
CA GLN A 528 18.94 0.04 17.08
C GLN A 528 19.68 -1.19 16.54
N ARG A 529 20.69 -1.70 17.24
CA ARG A 529 21.43 -2.91 16.83
C ARG A 529 20.51 -4.13 16.76
N HIS A 530 19.64 -4.30 17.76
CA HIS A 530 18.66 -5.39 17.78
C HIS A 530 17.66 -5.26 16.64
N TYR A 531 17.16 -4.05 16.38
CA TYR A 531 16.26 -3.80 15.24
C TYR A 531 16.90 -4.24 13.92
N GLU A 532 18.15 -3.84 13.64
CA GLU A 532 18.83 -4.23 12.40
C GLU A 532 19.05 -5.74 12.31
N HIS A 533 19.39 -6.40 13.43
CA HIS A 533 19.55 -7.85 13.47
C HIS A 533 18.23 -8.57 13.13
N LEU A 534 17.13 -8.19 13.78
CA LEU A 534 15.82 -8.78 13.56
C LEU A 534 15.31 -8.51 12.14
N ARG A 535 15.49 -7.28 11.65
CA ARG A 535 15.17 -6.91 10.27
C ARG A 535 15.95 -7.76 9.27
N ALA A 536 17.26 -7.95 9.46
CA ALA A 536 18.07 -8.79 8.59
C ALA A 536 17.60 -10.26 8.60
N ALA A 537 17.25 -10.80 9.76
CA ALA A 537 16.71 -12.17 9.88
C ALA A 537 15.38 -12.33 9.13
N VAL A 538 14.49 -11.34 9.20
CA VAL A 538 13.23 -11.31 8.43
C VAL A 538 13.50 -11.26 6.92
N LEU A 539 14.40 -10.37 6.47
CA LEU A 539 14.71 -10.22 5.05
C LEU A 539 15.41 -11.45 4.45
N ALA A 540 16.17 -12.21 5.26
CA ALA A 540 16.76 -13.46 4.82
C ALA A 540 15.73 -14.54 4.43
N LEU A 541 14.51 -14.46 4.99
CA LEU A 541 13.40 -15.37 4.70
C LEU A 541 12.27 -14.71 3.88
N ALA A 542 12.56 -13.57 3.24
CA ALA A 542 11.59 -12.77 2.52
C ALA A 542 10.74 -13.56 1.50
N ALA A 543 11.37 -14.46 0.74
CA ALA A 543 10.67 -15.29 -0.24
C ALA A 543 9.63 -16.22 0.41
N GLN A 544 9.99 -16.88 1.51
CA GLN A 544 9.09 -17.79 2.24
C GLN A 544 7.94 -17.02 2.90
N ILE A 545 8.22 -15.83 3.45
CA ILE A 545 7.19 -14.94 4.00
C ILE A 545 6.20 -14.51 2.90
N GLY A 546 6.70 -14.21 1.70
CA GLY A 546 5.88 -13.88 0.53
C GLY A 546 5.01 -15.04 0.03
N LEU A 547 5.46 -16.29 0.18
CA LEU A 547 4.65 -17.48 -0.11
C LEU A 547 3.54 -17.66 0.95
N ALA A 548 3.87 -17.52 2.23
CA ALA A 548 2.88 -17.56 3.31
C ALA A 548 1.79 -16.50 3.13
N ALA A 549 2.15 -15.27 2.72
CA ALA A 549 1.19 -14.21 2.43
C ALA A 549 0.22 -14.58 1.28
N GLN A 550 0.72 -15.21 0.21
CA GLN A 550 -0.10 -15.70 -0.91
C GLN A 550 -1.01 -16.84 -0.46
N ALA A 551 -0.50 -17.78 0.34
CA ALA A 551 -1.28 -18.87 0.91
C ALA A 551 -2.46 -18.36 1.75
N PHE A 552 -2.23 -17.36 2.62
CA PHE A 552 -3.31 -16.72 3.36
C PHE A 552 -4.38 -16.10 2.45
N ALA A 553 -3.96 -15.40 1.38
CA ALA A 553 -4.91 -14.82 0.44
C ALA A 553 -5.76 -15.89 -0.28
N ILE A 554 -5.16 -17.03 -0.65
CA ILE A 554 -5.86 -18.16 -1.26
C ILE A 554 -6.92 -18.73 -0.31
N PHE A 555 -6.56 -18.98 0.95
CA PHE A 555 -7.51 -19.44 1.97
C PHE A 555 -8.63 -18.43 2.19
N ASP A 556 -8.30 -17.15 2.37
CA ASP A 556 -9.27 -16.10 2.66
C ASP A 556 -10.30 -15.93 1.54
N VAL A 557 -9.87 -15.83 0.28
CA VAL A 557 -10.78 -15.72 -0.87
C VAL A 557 -11.67 -16.96 -0.98
N SER A 558 -11.11 -18.16 -0.86
CA SER A 558 -11.87 -19.41 -1.02
C SER A 558 -12.93 -19.56 0.06
N LEU A 559 -12.58 -19.29 1.33
CA LEU A 559 -13.50 -19.39 2.46
C LEU A 559 -14.50 -18.22 2.51
N ALA A 560 -14.15 -17.04 2.00
CA ALA A 560 -15.09 -15.93 1.83
C ALA A 560 -16.18 -16.26 0.79
N LEU A 561 -15.78 -16.83 -0.35
CA LEU A 561 -16.74 -17.23 -1.39
C LEU A 561 -17.58 -18.44 -0.97
N ALA A 562 -17.03 -19.38 -0.19
CA ALA A 562 -17.78 -20.52 0.35
C ALA A 562 -18.91 -20.09 1.31
N ASP A 563 -18.60 -19.17 2.21
CA ASP A 563 -19.59 -18.57 3.12
C ASP A 563 -20.64 -17.77 2.37
N LEU A 564 -20.24 -16.94 1.40
CA LEU A 564 -21.17 -16.22 0.53
C LEU A 564 -22.10 -17.19 -0.21
N ALA A 565 -21.53 -18.25 -0.77
CA ALA A 565 -22.29 -19.24 -1.52
C ALA A 565 -23.31 -19.97 -0.64
N SER A 566 -22.92 -20.34 0.58
CA SER A 566 -23.80 -20.98 1.56
C SER A 566 -24.92 -20.02 2.01
N ARG A 567 -24.58 -18.77 2.32
CA ARG A 567 -25.51 -17.75 2.82
C ARG A 567 -26.54 -17.31 1.78
N GLU A 568 -26.12 -17.17 0.52
CA GLU A 568 -26.98 -16.68 -0.57
C GLU A 568 -27.55 -17.79 -1.46
N ASN A 569 -27.33 -19.06 -1.09
CA ASN A 569 -27.73 -20.26 -1.85
C ASN A 569 -27.21 -20.22 -3.29
N TRP A 570 -25.91 -20.02 -3.47
CA TRP A 570 -25.26 -20.06 -4.79
C TRP A 570 -24.83 -21.49 -5.09
N CYS A 571 -24.92 -21.87 -6.35
CA CYS A 571 -24.57 -23.22 -6.79
C CYS A 571 -23.16 -23.26 -7.39
N ARG A 572 -22.54 -24.44 -7.32
CA ARG A 572 -21.31 -24.74 -8.05
C ARG A 572 -21.62 -24.79 -9.55
N PRO A 573 -21.04 -23.92 -10.40
CA PRO A 573 -21.24 -24.02 -11.84
C PRO A 573 -20.45 -25.19 -12.43
N LYS A 574 -20.94 -25.74 -13.53
CA LYS A 574 -20.16 -26.59 -14.43
C LYS A 574 -19.53 -25.71 -15.50
N VAL A 575 -18.20 -25.70 -15.57
CA VAL A 575 -17.43 -24.98 -16.60
C VAL A 575 -16.62 -25.97 -17.42
N ASP A 576 -16.71 -25.89 -18.75
CA ASP A 576 -15.99 -26.76 -19.68
C ASP A 576 -15.69 -26.07 -21.02
N ASN A 577 -15.09 -26.79 -21.97
CA ASN A 577 -14.74 -26.28 -23.31
C ASN A 577 -15.92 -26.33 -24.31
N SER A 578 -17.16 -26.57 -23.85
CA SER A 578 -18.32 -26.54 -24.74
C SER A 578 -18.76 -25.10 -25.04
N TYR A 579 -19.79 -24.93 -25.87
CA TYR A 579 -20.50 -23.65 -26.06
C TYR A 579 -21.79 -23.57 -25.23
N ALA A 580 -21.94 -24.42 -24.21
CA ALA A 580 -23.16 -24.46 -23.42
C ALA A 580 -23.38 -23.15 -22.65
N PHE A 581 -24.61 -22.67 -22.62
CA PHE A 581 -24.99 -21.58 -21.74
C PHE A 581 -26.38 -21.85 -21.18
N ALA A 582 -26.43 -22.63 -20.09
CA ALA A 582 -27.66 -23.04 -19.43
C ALA A 582 -27.62 -22.60 -17.96
N ILE A 583 -28.56 -21.75 -17.57
CA ILE A 583 -28.71 -21.21 -16.21
C ILE A 583 -30.16 -21.45 -15.79
N THR A 584 -30.37 -22.10 -14.66
CA THR A 584 -31.70 -22.25 -14.06
C THR A 584 -31.78 -21.41 -12.81
N GLY A 585 -32.82 -20.58 -12.69
CA GLY A 585 -33.05 -19.70 -11.54
C GLY A 585 -31.95 -18.66 -11.34
N GLY A 586 -31.40 -18.10 -12.41
CA GLY A 586 -30.35 -17.08 -12.34
C GLY A 586 -30.86 -15.78 -11.68
N ARG A 587 -30.01 -15.16 -10.86
CA ARG A 587 -30.29 -13.92 -10.12
C ARG A 587 -29.17 -12.93 -10.30
N HIS A 588 -29.51 -11.64 -10.37
CA HIS A 588 -28.50 -10.58 -10.43
C HIS A 588 -27.94 -10.32 -9.02
N PRO A 589 -26.65 -10.60 -8.74
CA PRO A 589 -26.13 -10.61 -7.37
C PRO A 589 -26.25 -9.24 -6.67
N VAL A 590 -25.87 -8.16 -7.36
CA VAL A 590 -25.93 -6.80 -6.82
C VAL A 590 -27.36 -6.31 -6.59
N VAL A 591 -28.24 -6.44 -7.59
CA VAL A 591 -29.64 -6.00 -7.49
C VAL A 591 -30.41 -6.83 -6.46
N GLU A 592 -30.16 -8.14 -6.38
CA GLU A 592 -30.74 -9.00 -5.34
C GLU A 592 -30.36 -8.50 -3.94
N LYS A 593 -29.07 -8.22 -3.70
CA LYS A 593 -28.60 -7.67 -2.42
C LYS A 593 -29.24 -6.31 -2.11
N ALA A 594 -29.30 -5.41 -3.10
CA ALA A 594 -29.91 -4.09 -2.93
C ALA A 594 -31.40 -4.15 -2.58
N LEU A 595 -32.18 -4.99 -3.29
CA LEU A 595 -33.62 -5.17 -3.01
C LEU A 595 -33.86 -5.74 -1.61
N LYS A 596 -33.09 -6.75 -1.19
CA LYS A 596 -33.12 -7.32 0.16
C LYS A 596 -32.87 -6.25 1.23
N THR A 597 -31.85 -5.40 1.04
CA THR A 597 -31.48 -4.37 2.02
C THR A 597 -32.46 -3.18 2.06
N GLN A 598 -32.94 -2.70 0.92
CA GLN A 598 -33.73 -1.46 0.86
C GLN A 598 -35.23 -1.68 1.11
N SER A 599 -35.78 -2.80 0.64
CA SER A 599 -37.24 -3.01 0.58
C SER A 599 -37.69 -4.36 1.15
N GLY A 600 -36.75 -5.29 1.40
CA GLY A 600 -37.06 -6.68 1.74
C GLY A 600 -37.74 -7.46 0.61
N ALA A 601 -37.88 -6.87 -0.58
CA ALA A 601 -38.54 -7.52 -1.71
C ALA A 601 -37.66 -8.64 -2.30
N PRO A 602 -38.26 -9.78 -2.72
CA PRO A 602 -37.52 -10.85 -3.37
C PRO A 602 -37.14 -10.46 -4.81
N PHE A 603 -35.96 -10.90 -5.26
CA PHE A 603 -35.57 -10.85 -6.67
C PHE A 603 -36.23 -12.01 -7.43
N ILE A 604 -36.82 -11.74 -8.60
CA ILE A 604 -37.44 -12.77 -9.45
C ILE A 604 -36.35 -13.42 -10.31
N ALA A 605 -36.08 -14.70 -10.03
CA ALA A 605 -35.09 -15.49 -10.76
C ALA A 605 -35.55 -15.79 -12.20
N ASN A 606 -34.60 -15.87 -13.14
CA ASN A 606 -34.87 -16.13 -14.55
C ASN A 606 -33.97 -17.24 -15.10
N ASP A 607 -34.54 -18.11 -15.94
CA ASP A 607 -33.80 -19.12 -16.66
C ASP A 607 -33.14 -18.54 -17.91
N THR A 608 -32.06 -19.15 -18.37
CA THR A 608 -31.42 -18.84 -19.64
C THR A 608 -30.88 -20.12 -20.27
N ALA A 609 -31.14 -20.33 -21.56
CA ALA A 609 -30.64 -21.47 -22.30
C ALA A 609 -30.29 -21.05 -23.73
N LEU A 610 -29.01 -20.78 -23.99
CA LEU A 610 -28.47 -20.68 -25.35
C LEU A 610 -27.90 -22.06 -25.69
N GLY A 611 -28.69 -22.85 -26.42
CA GLY A 611 -28.28 -24.12 -27.02
C GLY A 611 -27.75 -23.89 -28.43
N ASP A 612 -28.28 -24.60 -29.43
CA ASP A 612 -27.91 -24.40 -30.85
C ASP A 612 -28.22 -22.98 -31.36
N ASN A 613 -29.22 -22.32 -30.77
CA ASN A 613 -29.56 -20.93 -31.06
C ASN A 613 -28.67 -19.97 -30.28
N LYS A 614 -27.64 -19.44 -30.96
CA LYS A 614 -26.62 -18.55 -30.39
C LYS A 614 -27.11 -17.11 -30.09
N ILE A 615 -28.33 -16.73 -30.47
CA ILE A 615 -28.83 -15.35 -30.38
C ILE A 615 -30.25 -15.32 -29.80
N TRP A 616 -30.47 -14.45 -28.82
CA TRP A 616 -31.80 -14.14 -28.27
C TRP A 616 -32.21 -12.70 -28.63
N LEU A 617 -33.43 -12.53 -29.13
CA LEU A 617 -34.06 -11.21 -29.31
C LEU A 617 -35.00 -10.92 -28.14
N LEU A 618 -34.55 -10.08 -27.21
CA LEU A 618 -35.30 -9.78 -25.99
C LEU A 618 -36.17 -8.51 -26.17
N THR A 619 -37.49 -8.68 -26.14
CA THR A 619 -38.47 -7.58 -26.22
C THR A 619 -39.31 -7.47 -24.95
N GLY A 620 -39.85 -6.28 -24.68
CA GLY A 620 -40.73 -6.03 -23.54
C GLY A 620 -40.82 -4.55 -23.18
N PRO A 621 -41.76 -4.13 -22.31
CA PRO A 621 -41.92 -2.73 -21.94
C PRO A 621 -40.70 -2.17 -21.21
N ASN A 622 -40.58 -0.84 -21.14
CA ASN A 622 -39.58 -0.20 -20.28
C ASN A 622 -39.80 -0.62 -18.83
N MET A 623 -38.71 -0.69 -18.06
CA MET A 623 -38.71 -1.16 -16.66
C MET A 623 -39.08 -2.64 -16.45
N ALA A 624 -39.25 -3.45 -17.51
CA ALA A 624 -39.49 -4.89 -17.40
C ALA A 624 -38.26 -5.73 -16.97
N GLY A 625 -37.15 -5.11 -16.57
CA GLY A 625 -35.94 -5.83 -16.14
C GLY A 625 -35.03 -6.35 -17.27
N LYS A 626 -35.27 -5.99 -18.54
CA LYS A 626 -34.48 -6.46 -19.70
C LYS A 626 -32.96 -6.28 -19.52
N SER A 627 -32.52 -5.07 -19.16
CA SER A 627 -31.09 -4.77 -18.95
C SER A 627 -30.53 -5.52 -17.75
N THR A 628 -31.31 -5.68 -16.68
CA THR A 628 -30.94 -6.47 -15.50
C THR A 628 -30.70 -7.92 -15.86
N PHE A 629 -31.55 -8.50 -16.71
CA PHE A 629 -31.42 -9.87 -17.19
C PHE A 629 -30.13 -10.08 -18.02
N LEU A 630 -29.82 -9.16 -18.94
CA LEU A 630 -28.58 -9.24 -19.73
C LEU A 630 -27.33 -9.12 -18.84
N ARG A 631 -27.31 -8.13 -17.93
CA ARG A 631 -26.20 -7.93 -16.98
C ARG A 631 -26.05 -9.15 -16.06
N GLN A 632 -27.14 -9.70 -15.56
CA GLN A 632 -27.14 -10.91 -14.73
C GLN A 632 -26.37 -12.05 -15.40
N ASN A 633 -26.68 -12.36 -16.65
CA ASN A 633 -26.04 -13.48 -17.36
C ASN A 633 -24.56 -13.22 -17.61
N ALA A 634 -24.18 -11.99 -17.94
CA ALA A 634 -22.77 -11.59 -18.04
C ALA A 634 -22.03 -11.75 -16.70
N LEU A 635 -22.63 -11.31 -15.59
CA LEU A 635 -22.03 -11.44 -14.26
C LEU A 635 -21.93 -12.90 -13.79
N ILE A 636 -22.94 -13.74 -14.07
CA ILE A 636 -22.90 -15.17 -13.73
C ILE A 636 -21.75 -15.88 -14.46
N THR A 637 -21.54 -15.54 -15.74
CA THR A 637 -20.41 -16.04 -16.55
C THR A 637 -19.07 -15.66 -15.93
N LEU A 638 -18.93 -14.38 -15.58
CA LEU A 638 -17.73 -13.84 -14.97
C LEU A 638 -17.44 -14.52 -13.62
N LEU A 639 -18.46 -14.69 -12.78
CA LEU A 639 -18.36 -15.39 -11.50
C LEU A 639 -17.91 -16.84 -11.67
N ALA A 640 -18.45 -17.55 -12.65
CA ALA A 640 -18.03 -18.93 -12.94
C ALA A 640 -16.55 -19.02 -13.34
N GLN A 641 -16.08 -18.14 -14.24
CA GLN A 641 -14.68 -18.17 -14.73
C GLN A 641 -13.66 -17.51 -13.79
N MET A 642 -14.08 -16.65 -12.85
CA MET A 642 -13.18 -16.23 -11.78
C MET A 642 -12.97 -17.35 -10.74
N GLY A 643 -13.72 -18.45 -10.82
CA GLY A 643 -13.68 -19.58 -9.91
C GLY A 643 -14.57 -19.41 -8.68
N SER A 644 -15.67 -18.65 -8.80
CA SER A 644 -16.70 -18.47 -7.76
C SER A 644 -17.91 -19.37 -8.03
N PHE A 645 -18.68 -19.66 -6.98
CA PHE A 645 -20.04 -20.17 -7.17
C PHE A 645 -20.93 -19.04 -7.71
N VAL A 646 -22.09 -19.41 -8.28
CA VAL A 646 -22.94 -18.48 -9.03
C VAL A 646 -24.35 -18.36 -8.44
N PRO A 647 -24.99 -17.18 -8.53
CA PRO A 647 -26.33 -16.92 -8.02
C PRO A 647 -27.43 -17.58 -8.87
N ALA A 648 -27.44 -18.91 -8.94
CA ALA A 648 -28.41 -19.72 -9.68
C ALA A 648 -28.76 -21.01 -8.91
N SER A 649 -29.79 -21.74 -9.35
CA SER A 649 -30.07 -23.10 -8.87
C SER A 649 -29.16 -24.13 -9.54
N SER A 650 -28.85 -23.93 -10.82
CA SER A 650 -27.84 -24.67 -11.57
C SER A 650 -27.28 -23.80 -12.70
N ALA A 651 -26.03 -24.06 -13.09
CA ALA A 651 -25.38 -23.38 -14.22
C ALA A 651 -24.40 -24.31 -14.94
N HIS A 652 -24.49 -24.37 -16.26
CA HIS A 652 -23.50 -24.96 -17.16
C HIS A 652 -23.09 -23.92 -18.20
N ILE A 653 -21.83 -23.51 -18.14
CA ILE A 653 -21.28 -22.39 -18.90
C ILE A 653 -19.99 -22.87 -19.56
N GLY A 654 -19.95 -22.85 -20.89
CA GLY A 654 -18.73 -23.01 -21.66
C GLY A 654 -17.75 -21.86 -21.43
N LEU A 655 -16.45 -22.10 -21.61
CA LEU A 655 -15.46 -21.02 -21.49
C LEU A 655 -15.75 -19.87 -22.46
N VAL A 656 -15.85 -18.67 -21.91
CA VAL A 656 -16.01 -17.43 -22.66
C VAL A 656 -14.67 -16.69 -22.71
N SER A 657 -14.13 -16.55 -23.92
CA SER A 657 -12.88 -15.83 -24.19
C SER A 657 -13.03 -14.32 -24.03
N GLN A 658 -14.16 -13.76 -24.45
CA GLN A 658 -14.39 -12.32 -24.50
C GLN A 658 -15.82 -11.96 -24.07
N LEU A 659 -15.95 -10.89 -23.30
CA LEU A 659 -17.24 -10.36 -22.84
C LEU A 659 -17.41 -8.92 -23.29
N PHE A 660 -18.47 -8.68 -24.04
CA PHE A 660 -18.86 -7.36 -24.51
C PHE A 660 -20.23 -6.98 -23.97
N SER A 661 -20.40 -5.72 -23.61
CA SER A 661 -21.66 -5.17 -23.15
C SER A 661 -21.86 -3.75 -23.66
N ARG A 662 -22.95 -3.58 -24.40
CA ARG A 662 -23.43 -2.28 -24.85
C ARG A 662 -24.76 -1.98 -24.17
N VAL A 663 -24.74 -1.04 -23.23
CA VAL A 663 -25.94 -0.42 -22.66
C VAL A 663 -25.82 1.07 -22.98
N GLY A 664 -26.88 1.69 -23.55
CA GLY A 664 -26.85 2.98 -24.28
C GLY A 664 -25.92 4.09 -23.74
N ALA A 665 -25.39 4.92 -24.65
CA ALA A 665 -24.32 5.88 -24.33
C ALA A 665 -24.86 7.16 -23.69
N SER A 666 -24.01 7.74 -22.84
CA SER A 666 -23.99 9.17 -22.56
C SER A 666 -23.02 9.86 -23.54
N ASP A 667 -23.25 11.13 -23.87
CA ASP A 667 -22.37 11.88 -24.78
C ASP A 667 -20.91 11.90 -24.27
N ASP A 668 -19.95 11.81 -25.19
CA ASP A 668 -18.53 12.06 -24.93
C ASP A 668 -18.18 13.46 -25.44
N LEU A 669 -18.71 14.46 -24.73
CA LEU A 669 -18.54 15.89 -25.02
C LEU A 669 -17.06 16.30 -24.99
N ALA A 670 -16.24 15.64 -24.16
CA ALA A 670 -14.82 15.92 -24.03
C ALA A 670 -14.05 15.61 -25.33
N ARG A 671 -14.46 14.57 -26.07
CA ARG A 671 -13.85 14.19 -27.35
C ARG A 671 -14.61 14.71 -28.58
N GLY A 672 -15.65 15.53 -28.38
CA GLY A 672 -16.51 16.01 -29.46
C GLY A 672 -17.22 14.89 -30.24
N ARG A 673 -17.41 13.72 -29.63
CA ARG A 673 -18.06 12.56 -30.26
C ARG A 673 -19.54 12.55 -29.87
N SER A 674 -20.41 12.42 -30.87
CA SER A 674 -21.84 12.23 -30.62
C SER A 674 -22.09 10.86 -30.00
N THR A 675 -23.15 10.76 -29.18
CA THR A 675 -23.70 9.50 -28.66
C THR A 675 -23.82 8.42 -29.75
N PHE A 676 -24.31 8.78 -30.93
CA PHE A 676 -24.42 7.88 -32.07
C PHE A 676 -23.06 7.41 -32.61
N MET A 677 -22.07 8.29 -32.69
CA MET A 677 -20.72 7.90 -33.15
C MET A 677 -20.07 6.93 -32.17
N VAL A 678 -20.18 7.18 -30.87
CA VAL A 678 -19.70 6.26 -29.83
C VAL A 678 -20.39 4.90 -29.95
N GLU A 679 -21.71 4.88 -30.17
CA GLU A 679 -22.47 3.67 -30.42
C GLU A 679 -21.98 2.86 -31.60
N MET A 680 -21.74 3.52 -32.74
CA MET A 680 -21.28 2.84 -33.95
C MET A 680 -19.85 2.30 -33.78
N VAL A 681 -18.97 3.03 -33.09
CA VAL A 681 -17.60 2.58 -32.80
C VAL A 681 -17.58 1.37 -31.88
N GLU A 682 -18.36 1.38 -30.80
CA GLU A 682 -18.46 0.23 -29.90
C GLU A 682 -19.08 -0.99 -30.60
N THR A 683 -20.15 -0.78 -31.39
CA THR A 683 -20.77 -1.86 -32.17
C THR A 683 -19.79 -2.45 -33.19
N ALA A 684 -19.04 -1.61 -33.89
CA ALA A 684 -18.02 -2.06 -34.83
C ALA A 684 -16.89 -2.82 -34.13
N ALA A 685 -16.48 -2.40 -32.92
CA ALA A 685 -15.50 -3.14 -32.14
C ALA A 685 -15.99 -4.54 -31.79
N ILE A 686 -17.24 -4.67 -31.32
CA ILE A 686 -17.84 -5.98 -31.00
C ILE A 686 -17.87 -6.88 -32.24
N LEU A 687 -18.34 -6.38 -33.39
CA LEU A 687 -18.45 -7.18 -34.60
C LEU A 687 -17.10 -7.64 -35.17
N ASN A 688 -16.04 -6.85 -34.99
CA ASN A 688 -14.71 -7.17 -35.50
C ASN A 688 -13.86 -8.01 -34.54
N GLN A 689 -14.17 -8.02 -33.25
CA GLN A 689 -13.37 -8.69 -32.21
C GLN A 689 -14.01 -9.95 -31.64
N ALA A 690 -15.34 -10.11 -31.77
CA ALA A 690 -16.02 -11.31 -31.30
C ALA A 690 -15.55 -12.55 -32.06
N ASP A 691 -15.21 -13.60 -31.30
CA ASP A 691 -14.83 -14.91 -31.84
C ASP A 691 -16.07 -15.64 -32.42
N GLN A 692 -15.86 -16.64 -33.29
CA GLN A 692 -16.93 -17.38 -34.01
C GLN A 692 -17.74 -18.37 -33.14
#